data_AF-A0A948SRQ7-F1
#
_entry.id   AF-A0A948SRQ7-F1
#
_cell.length_a   1.000
_cell.length_b   1.000
_cell.length_c   1.000
_cell.angle_alpha   90.00
_cell.angle_beta   90.00
_cell.angle_gamma   90.00
#
_symmetry.space_group_name_H-M   'P 1'
#
loop_
_entity.id
_entity.type
_entity.pdbx_description
1 polymer ?
#
loop_
_entity_poly.entity_id
_entity_poly.type
_entity_poly.pdbx_seq_one_letter_code
_entity_poly.pdbx_strand_id
1 'polypeptide(L)'
;MNHVNLTSKTLLMGVGLAAAVTTAAFGQAPPNNECSTAELAILGVPAAFDTTNATSSPQPVDDTQCAGTFLSWGTNNPDVWFRWTPNADVNVVITTCDAASFDTSLVVYTGTCTGLTQVACNGDGAGQTGCQGFYSAITLSATANTTYYIRIGGYTDPNTGVTETGIGTLSINENTAWQYSCTSPAPGIANDCATSAQAISADGTQSYYGMNGQNVLCNTDGPPHAGAVCASGSDDLFLDRWYRIAAPATGSLRVWTSGGQPDCAGTADLKLAVYDMGTNPGAFNYSELPNVLVTCNDDGGPCAAQGFGSEVSATITQGRTYLVRVGYYNGNDVLTTGPQVVNFDLPETCALQSFGVAEDEPCGENLNGGCNTDAAFPPVQVVTVGDVIGGTFFSTTTSRDTDWYQFTVNAPSQVTVSMNSRVPGTVFIFDAVCVPGTTGPGGTPGQTLAVSSPTAFCPIAASACLTPGTYRAVVVPAFQDLACGSSGQSNSYRLSITGAPAACPQLVATTCADPGPDTQVIGSAQAAPFGGLVACAVNPAAPNCGGGGTTRNRYARVVPAAQVLDELSCLSIGVFSVRRQTNAAGACASFVSDIPLPATIGIYRDENGGAPTNAYAADGTCPDGNCDMVLVNEFNVLVPGGAYKGVLNFPTPICLEDVPAGQNLVVVMDIPDLNAGQPGIPAASGYGLRAAGNTVAGDTPNTYVRLSCADTAGTYVLATSVGAAFTANWVLELNGTAVGCGGSACPADLNDDNFVNGDDLGILLGAWGQCASSTCPADFNEDGFVNGDDLGVMLGAWGQCAG
;
A
#
# COMPACT_ATOMS: atom_id res chain seq x y z
N MET A 1 -39.92 -35.41 10.33
CA MET A 1 -39.56 -34.82 11.64
C MET A 1 -40.02 -33.37 11.62
N ASN A 2 -40.67 -32.95 12.70
CA ASN A 2 -41.76 -31.99 12.68
C ASN A 2 -41.36 -30.54 12.40
N HIS A 3 -42.00 -29.96 11.39
CA HIS A 3 -42.34 -28.53 11.34
C HIS A 3 -43.70 -28.36 12.02
N VAL A 4 -43.84 -27.39 12.93
CA VAL A 4 -45.15 -26.93 13.40
C VAL A 4 -45.26 -25.42 13.19
N ASN A 5 -46.12 -25.07 12.23
CA ASN A 5 -46.81 -23.79 12.10
C ASN A 5 -47.73 -23.57 13.30
N LEU A 6 -47.81 -22.34 13.80
CA LEU A 6 -48.99 -21.88 14.55
C LEU A 6 -49.41 -20.50 14.00
N THR A 7 -50.58 -20.50 13.39
CA THR A 7 -51.34 -19.33 12.93
C THR A 7 -52.31 -18.84 14.01
N SER A 8 -52.62 -17.55 13.94
CA SER A 8 -53.48 -16.76 14.82
C SER A 8 -54.92 -17.27 14.99
N LYS A 9 -55.48 -17.13 16.21
CA LYS A 9 -56.72 -16.39 16.51
C LYS A 9 -57.08 -16.41 18.01
N THR A 10 -57.07 -15.21 18.59
CA THR A 10 -58.03 -14.63 19.55
C THR A 10 -58.53 -15.48 20.73
N LEU A 11 -58.16 -15.07 21.95
CA LEU A 11 -59.04 -15.17 23.12
C LEU A 11 -58.93 -13.89 23.96
N LEU A 12 -60.00 -13.11 23.96
CA LEU A 12 -60.30 -12.08 24.96
C LEU A 12 -60.44 -12.73 26.34
N MET A 13 -59.69 -12.27 27.33
CA MET A 13 -60.16 -12.19 28.70
C MET A 13 -59.77 -10.82 29.26
N GLY A 14 -60.76 -9.95 29.39
CA GLY A 14 -60.67 -8.79 30.25
C GLY A 14 -60.72 -9.21 31.71
N VAL A 15 -59.72 -8.78 32.47
CA VAL A 15 -59.80 -8.52 33.91
C VAL A 15 -59.05 -7.19 34.03
N GLY A 16 -59.73 -6.06 34.18
CA GLY A 16 -60.41 -5.72 35.41
C GLY A 16 -59.48 -4.79 36.20
N LEU A 17 -59.65 -3.49 35.94
CA LEU A 17 -59.08 -2.37 36.66
C LEU A 17 -59.06 -2.62 38.18
N ALA A 18 -57.86 -2.64 38.76
CA ALA A 18 -57.64 -2.19 40.12
C ALA A 18 -56.21 -1.64 40.16
N ALA A 19 -56.07 -0.37 39.79
CA ALA A 19 -55.00 0.44 40.34
C ALA A 19 -55.08 0.27 41.85
N ALA A 20 -54.06 -0.34 42.45
CA ALA A 20 -53.85 -0.24 43.87
C ALA A 20 -53.52 1.23 44.15
N VAL A 21 -54.57 2.05 44.27
CA VAL A 21 -54.52 3.25 45.10
C VAL A 21 -54.27 2.72 46.50
N THR A 22 -52.99 2.53 46.80
CA THR A 22 -52.55 2.51 48.18
C THR A 22 -53.00 3.87 48.71
N THR A 23 -53.88 3.81 49.69
CA THR A 23 -54.32 4.99 50.45
C THR A 23 -53.06 5.70 50.91
N ALA A 24 -52.75 6.85 50.30
CA ALA A 24 -51.70 7.73 50.76
C ALA A 24 -51.95 7.98 52.24
N ALA A 25 -51.01 7.53 53.08
CA ALA A 25 -50.91 8.04 54.43
C ALA A 25 -50.76 9.56 54.30
N PHE A 26 -51.69 10.31 54.90
CA PHE A 26 -51.68 11.78 54.87
C PHE A 26 -50.27 12.30 55.23
N GLY A 27 -49.60 12.95 54.27
CA GLY A 27 -48.34 13.68 54.48
C GLY A 27 -47.03 12.94 54.22
N GLN A 28 -47.01 11.78 53.55
CA GLN A 28 -45.75 11.14 53.13
C GLN A 28 -45.31 11.63 51.73
N ALA A 29 -44.03 11.98 51.60
CA ALA A 29 -43.42 12.31 50.31
C ALA A 29 -43.51 11.14 49.31
N PRO A 30 -43.61 11.42 48.00
CA PRO A 30 -43.77 10.38 46.99
C PRO A 30 -42.56 9.41 46.96
N PRO A 31 -42.73 8.17 46.48
CA PRO A 31 -41.64 7.19 46.48
C PRO A 31 -40.39 7.62 45.70
N ASN A 32 -40.55 8.49 44.70
CA ASN A 32 -39.50 8.98 43.82
C ASN A 32 -39.01 10.39 44.19
N ASN A 33 -39.08 10.75 45.47
CA ASN A 33 -38.79 12.08 46.00
C ASN A 33 -37.30 12.47 46.06
N GLU A 34 -36.39 11.52 45.84
CA GLU A 34 -34.94 11.76 45.84
C GLU A 34 -34.29 11.06 44.64
N CYS A 35 -33.14 11.56 44.17
CA CYS A 35 -32.38 10.93 43.07
C CYS A 35 -32.09 9.44 43.34
N SER A 36 -31.76 9.07 44.59
CA SER A 36 -31.47 7.68 44.94
C SER A 36 -32.68 6.75 44.81
N THR A 37 -33.88 7.32 44.83
CA THR A 37 -35.16 6.61 44.71
C THR A 37 -35.84 6.88 43.37
N ALA A 38 -35.10 7.41 42.38
CA ALA A 38 -35.64 7.76 41.07
C ALA A 38 -36.35 6.56 40.42
N GLU A 39 -37.58 6.80 39.96
CA GLU A 39 -38.42 5.79 39.32
C GLU A 39 -37.96 5.53 37.87
N LEU A 40 -38.12 4.31 37.37
CA LEU A 40 -37.71 3.98 36.01
C LEU A 40 -38.70 4.56 34.99
N ALA A 41 -38.22 5.45 34.10
CA ALA A 41 -38.95 5.87 32.91
C ALA A 41 -38.59 4.97 31.70
N ILE A 42 -39.57 4.72 30.83
CA ILE A 42 -39.44 3.84 29.66
C ILE A 42 -39.77 4.64 28.40
N LEU A 43 -38.91 4.55 27.39
CA LEU A 43 -39.10 5.19 26.08
C LEU A 43 -40.45 4.76 25.46
N GLY A 44 -41.25 5.74 25.03
CA GLY A 44 -42.58 5.55 24.45
C GLY A 44 -43.68 5.21 25.45
N VAL A 45 -43.40 5.17 26.76
CA VAL A 45 -44.39 4.88 27.81
C VAL A 45 -44.52 6.08 28.75
N PRO A 46 -45.69 6.74 28.78
CA PRO A 46 -45.94 7.84 29.70
C PRO A 46 -45.90 7.38 31.18
N ALA A 47 -45.25 8.15 32.04
CA ALA A 47 -45.12 7.91 33.47
C ALA A 47 -45.81 9.03 34.26
N ALA A 48 -46.76 8.69 35.12
CA ALA A 48 -47.45 9.67 35.97
C ALA A 48 -46.54 10.13 37.12
N PHE A 49 -46.67 11.39 37.53
CA PHE A 49 -45.98 11.95 38.70
C PHE A 49 -46.89 12.89 39.50
N ASP A 50 -46.51 13.15 40.76
CA ASP A 50 -47.20 14.09 41.67
C ASP A 50 -46.17 14.79 42.56
N THR A 51 -46.03 16.12 42.43
CA THR A 51 -45.12 16.94 43.23
C THR A 51 -45.79 17.55 44.47
N THR A 52 -47.09 17.39 44.67
CA THR A 52 -47.89 18.10 45.70
C THR A 52 -47.38 17.88 47.13
N ASN A 53 -46.90 16.66 47.44
CA ASN A 53 -46.35 16.31 48.76
C ASN A 53 -44.84 16.05 48.71
N ALA A 54 -44.16 16.42 47.63
CA ALA A 54 -42.72 16.24 47.51
C ALA A 54 -41.95 17.22 48.40
N THR A 55 -40.68 16.90 48.66
CA THR A 55 -39.72 17.82 49.28
C THR A 55 -38.74 18.32 48.23
N SER A 56 -37.99 19.37 48.56
CA SER A 56 -36.94 19.87 47.68
C SER A 56 -35.66 19.07 47.87
N SER A 57 -35.14 18.50 46.78
CA SER A 57 -33.90 17.73 46.76
C SER A 57 -32.67 18.65 46.71
N PRO A 58 -31.55 18.26 47.34
CA PRO A 58 -30.39 19.14 47.54
C PRO A 58 -29.50 19.31 46.30
N GLN A 59 -29.75 18.58 45.20
CA GLN A 59 -28.94 18.66 44.00
C GLN A 59 -29.08 20.06 43.36
N PRO A 60 -27.98 20.69 42.94
CA PRO A 60 -28.01 22.03 42.37
C PRO A 60 -28.73 22.04 41.01
N VAL A 61 -29.50 23.08 40.77
CA VAL A 61 -30.09 23.41 39.46
C VAL A 61 -29.45 24.70 38.97
N ASP A 62 -28.99 24.69 37.72
CA ASP A 62 -28.40 25.85 37.06
C ASP A 62 -29.34 26.36 35.97
N ASP A 63 -30.19 27.32 36.34
CA ASP A 63 -31.17 27.97 35.45
C ASP A 63 -30.48 28.68 34.27
N THR A 64 -29.22 29.09 34.42
CA THR A 64 -28.50 29.80 33.35
C THR A 64 -28.24 28.94 32.12
N GLN A 65 -28.30 27.60 32.24
CA GLN A 65 -28.10 26.66 31.14
C GLN A 65 -29.30 26.54 30.20
N CYS A 66 -30.45 27.11 30.57
CA CYS A 66 -31.65 27.16 29.72
C CYS A 66 -32.32 28.54 29.82
N ALA A 67 -31.50 29.59 29.80
CA ALA A 67 -31.96 30.97 29.81
C ALA A 67 -33.02 31.23 28.73
N GLY A 68 -34.10 31.94 29.10
CA GLY A 68 -35.21 32.24 28.20
C GLY A 68 -36.27 31.14 28.11
N THR A 69 -36.08 30.00 28.78
CA THR A 69 -37.10 28.95 28.91
C THR A 69 -37.93 29.07 30.19
N PHE A 70 -37.77 30.14 30.98
CA PHE A 70 -38.54 30.35 32.22
C PHE A 70 -38.49 29.18 33.21
N LEU A 71 -37.37 28.45 33.34
CA LEU A 71 -37.25 27.33 34.28
C LEU A 71 -37.55 27.75 35.73
N SER A 72 -37.04 28.90 36.19
CA SER A 72 -37.36 29.51 37.49
C SER A 72 -37.49 28.51 38.65
N TRP A 73 -36.47 27.66 38.82
CA TRP A 73 -36.54 26.49 39.70
C TRP A 73 -36.69 26.85 41.18
N GLY A 74 -36.39 28.08 41.63
CA GLY A 74 -36.57 28.46 43.05
C GLY A 74 -35.70 27.68 44.04
N THR A 75 -35.72 28.08 45.33
CA THR A 75 -34.85 27.48 46.38
C THR A 75 -35.53 26.39 47.21
N ASN A 76 -36.86 26.30 47.20
CA ASN A 76 -37.64 25.30 47.95
C ASN A 76 -38.67 24.63 47.04
N ASN A 77 -38.20 24.06 45.92
CA ASN A 77 -39.07 23.50 44.89
C ASN A 77 -39.35 22.02 45.15
N PRO A 78 -40.59 21.62 45.44
CA PRO A 78 -40.98 20.22 45.58
C PRO A 78 -40.76 19.47 44.27
N ASP A 79 -39.95 18.42 44.30
CA ASP A 79 -39.52 17.75 43.08
C ASP A 79 -39.52 16.22 43.17
N VAL A 80 -39.63 15.61 42.00
CA VAL A 80 -39.65 14.16 41.81
C VAL A 80 -38.65 13.72 40.76
N TRP A 81 -38.18 12.49 40.88
CA TRP A 81 -37.06 11.96 40.09
C TRP A 81 -37.44 10.72 39.30
N PHE A 82 -37.03 10.70 38.04
CA PHE A 82 -37.04 9.53 37.18
C PHE A 82 -35.62 9.21 36.70
N ARG A 83 -35.39 7.97 36.29
CA ARG A 83 -34.16 7.54 35.63
C ARG A 83 -34.47 6.77 34.36
N TRP A 84 -33.65 6.94 33.35
CA TRP A 84 -33.77 6.26 32.07
C TRP A 84 -32.38 5.90 31.54
N THR A 85 -32.25 4.79 30.82
CA THR A 85 -30.99 4.36 30.19
C THR A 85 -31.32 3.79 28.82
N PRO A 86 -30.96 4.47 27.71
CA PRO A 86 -31.23 3.96 26.37
C PRO A 86 -30.32 2.78 26.05
N ASN A 87 -30.81 1.85 25.24
CA ASN A 87 -30.05 0.69 24.75
C ASN A 87 -29.27 0.97 23.46
N ALA A 88 -29.49 2.12 22.83
CA ALA A 88 -28.82 2.61 21.63
C ALA A 88 -28.69 4.14 21.69
N ASP A 89 -27.81 4.72 20.88
CA ASP A 89 -27.75 6.18 20.72
C ASP A 89 -29.07 6.63 20.08
N VAL A 90 -29.77 7.58 20.71
CA VAL A 90 -31.12 7.97 20.28
C VAL A 90 -31.40 9.43 20.59
N ASN A 91 -32.00 10.15 19.65
CA ASN A 91 -32.51 11.50 19.89
C ASN A 91 -33.95 11.42 20.40
N VAL A 92 -34.22 12.02 21.56
CA VAL A 92 -35.54 11.98 22.22
C VAL A 92 -36.06 13.36 22.55
N VAL A 93 -37.38 13.47 22.62
CA VAL A 93 -38.09 14.57 23.29
C VAL A 93 -38.57 14.07 24.65
N ILE A 94 -38.07 14.68 25.72
CA ILE A 94 -38.52 14.48 27.10
C ILE A 94 -39.48 15.61 27.43
N THR A 95 -40.73 15.31 27.76
CA THR A 95 -41.79 16.33 27.93
C THR A 95 -42.72 16.03 29.09
N THR A 96 -43.24 17.09 29.71
CA THR A 96 -44.31 17.08 30.72
C THR A 96 -45.66 17.55 30.17
N CYS A 97 -45.81 17.61 28.83
CA CYS A 97 -47.04 17.99 28.15
C CYS A 97 -48.22 17.09 28.54
N ASP A 98 -49.17 17.64 29.30
CA ASP A 98 -50.40 17.01 29.76
C ASP A 98 -51.45 18.10 30.03
N ALA A 99 -52.59 18.06 29.33
CA ALA A 99 -53.66 19.04 29.45
C ALA A 99 -54.16 19.29 30.90
N ALA A 100 -53.97 18.34 31.81
CA ALA A 100 -54.41 18.42 33.20
C ALA A 100 -53.29 18.77 34.19
N SER A 101 -52.08 19.06 33.71
CA SER A 101 -50.91 19.37 34.53
C SER A 101 -50.80 20.87 34.87
N PHE A 102 -49.77 21.22 35.63
CA PHE A 102 -49.41 22.57 36.09
C PHE A 102 -48.17 23.10 35.36
N ASP A 103 -47.76 24.34 35.66
CA ASP A 103 -46.54 24.94 35.13
C ASP A 103 -45.30 24.19 35.65
N THR A 104 -44.74 23.33 34.80
CA THR A 104 -43.67 22.42 35.18
C THR A 104 -42.30 23.02 34.89
N SER A 105 -41.30 22.55 35.60
CA SER A 105 -39.89 22.80 35.28
C SER A 105 -39.17 21.47 35.21
N LEU A 106 -38.32 21.28 34.19
CA LEU A 106 -37.67 20.01 33.90
C LEU A 106 -36.15 20.17 33.81
N VAL A 107 -35.43 19.27 34.48
CA VAL A 107 -33.96 19.23 34.45
C VAL A 107 -33.49 17.80 34.24
N VAL A 108 -32.48 17.61 33.39
CA VAL A 108 -31.88 16.30 33.11
C VAL A 108 -30.42 16.30 33.53
N TYR A 109 -30.00 15.24 34.18
CA TYR A 109 -28.64 15.03 34.67
C TYR A 109 -28.03 13.72 34.16
N THR A 110 -26.70 13.66 34.18
CA THR A 110 -25.93 12.42 34.10
C THR A 110 -25.02 12.27 35.33
N GLY A 111 -24.41 11.09 35.51
CA GLY A 111 -23.50 10.82 36.63
C GLY A 111 -24.14 9.98 37.73
N THR A 112 -23.76 10.23 38.98
CA THR A 112 -24.31 9.54 40.16
C THR A 112 -25.01 10.54 41.07
N CYS A 113 -25.96 10.12 41.91
CA CYS A 113 -26.70 11.04 42.79
C CYS A 113 -25.84 11.89 43.74
N THR A 114 -24.58 11.50 43.96
CA THR A 114 -23.58 12.24 44.75
C THR A 114 -22.71 13.19 43.94
N GLY A 115 -22.83 13.19 42.61
CA GLY A 115 -22.04 13.99 41.67
C GLY A 115 -22.74 14.03 40.32
N LEU A 116 -23.94 14.63 40.29
CA LEU A 116 -24.72 14.81 39.08
C LEU A 116 -24.21 16.02 38.30
N THR A 117 -24.19 15.89 36.98
CA THR A 117 -23.93 16.98 36.04
C THR A 117 -25.23 17.29 35.31
N GLN A 118 -25.73 18.52 35.42
CA GLN A 118 -26.87 18.98 34.63
C GLN A 118 -26.47 19.01 33.14
N VAL A 119 -27.26 18.35 32.29
CA VAL A 119 -26.99 18.25 30.84
C VAL A 119 -28.05 18.95 29.99
N ALA A 120 -29.24 19.19 30.53
CA ALA A 120 -30.29 19.96 29.89
C ALA A 120 -31.33 20.46 30.92
N CYS A 121 -32.01 21.56 30.61
CA CYS A 121 -33.16 22.04 31.37
C CYS A 121 -34.13 22.82 30.47
N ASN A 122 -35.40 22.92 30.89
CA ASN A 122 -36.43 23.73 30.24
C ASN A 122 -37.61 23.98 31.21
N GLY A 123 -38.14 25.20 31.27
CA GLY A 123 -39.41 25.52 31.95
C GLY A 123 -40.60 25.48 30.99
N ASP A 124 -40.53 26.27 29.93
CA ASP A 124 -41.54 26.50 28.92
C ASP A 124 -41.06 25.97 27.56
N GLY A 125 -41.60 24.81 27.20
CA GLY A 125 -41.47 24.17 25.90
C GLY A 125 -42.48 24.73 24.90
N ALA A 126 -42.17 24.58 23.61
CA ALA A 126 -43.02 25.01 22.51
C ALA A 126 -43.24 23.88 21.50
N GLY A 127 -44.32 24.00 20.70
CA GLY A 127 -44.55 23.15 19.53
C GLY A 127 -45.39 21.89 19.74
N GLN A 128 -45.71 21.50 20.98
CA GLN A 128 -46.64 20.41 21.27
C GLN A 128 -48.08 20.93 21.50
N THR A 129 -49.07 20.14 21.11
CA THR A 129 -50.50 20.48 21.24
C THR A 129 -51.18 19.58 22.28
N GLY A 130 -52.23 20.07 22.93
CA GLY A 130 -52.94 19.34 23.99
C GLY A 130 -52.23 19.35 25.35
N CYS A 131 -51.31 20.29 25.57
CA CYS A 131 -50.63 20.49 26.83
C CYS A 131 -51.37 21.50 27.73
N GLN A 132 -50.99 21.55 29.00
CA GLN A 132 -51.28 22.66 29.88
C GLN A 132 -50.67 23.98 29.36
N GLY A 133 -51.03 25.11 29.98
CA GLY A 133 -50.60 26.44 29.52
C GLY A 133 -49.09 26.62 29.42
N PHE A 134 -48.34 26.02 30.35
CA PHE A 134 -46.89 26.06 30.44
C PHE A 134 -46.40 24.66 30.80
N TYR A 135 -45.59 24.05 29.95
CA TYR A 135 -45.08 22.69 30.10
C TYR A 135 -43.63 22.67 29.67
N SER A 136 -42.83 21.74 30.19
CA SER A 136 -41.42 21.64 29.85
C SER A 136 -41.19 20.60 28.76
N ALA A 137 -40.29 20.91 27.82
CA ALA A 137 -39.83 19.98 26.79
C ALA A 137 -38.34 20.15 26.50
N ILE A 138 -37.61 19.02 26.46
CA ILE A 138 -36.17 18.96 26.19
C ILE A 138 -35.93 17.99 25.03
N THR A 139 -35.21 18.45 24.01
CA THR A 139 -34.61 17.56 22.99
C THR A 139 -33.22 17.15 23.46
N LEU A 140 -32.96 15.84 23.50
CA LEU A 140 -31.72 15.26 24.02
C LEU A 140 -31.21 14.16 23.10
N SER A 141 -29.97 14.32 22.62
CA SER A 141 -29.20 13.23 22.01
C SER A 141 -28.63 12.34 23.11
N ALA A 142 -29.33 11.25 23.42
CA ALA A 142 -28.99 10.33 24.50
C ALA A 142 -28.01 9.25 24.01
N THR A 143 -26.93 9.02 24.75
CA THR A 143 -25.91 8.00 24.45
C THR A 143 -26.30 6.64 25.02
N ALA A 144 -26.13 5.58 24.24
CA ALA A 144 -26.37 4.20 24.63
C ALA A 144 -25.69 3.88 25.98
N ASN A 145 -26.42 3.17 26.85
CA ASN A 145 -25.94 2.72 28.16
C ASN A 145 -25.56 3.84 29.15
N THR A 146 -25.85 5.11 28.84
CA THR A 146 -25.69 6.22 29.80
C THR A 146 -26.99 6.41 30.58
N THR A 147 -26.91 6.41 31.91
CA THR A 147 -28.09 6.67 32.75
C THR A 147 -28.33 8.17 32.90
N TYR A 148 -29.53 8.60 32.49
CA TYR A 148 -30.03 9.96 32.65
C TYR A 148 -31.00 10.01 33.83
N TYR A 149 -30.86 11.00 34.69
CA TYR A 149 -31.79 11.32 35.77
C TYR A 149 -32.62 12.53 35.37
N ILE A 150 -33.93 12.40 35.43
CA ILE A 150 -34.90 13.41 35.00
C ILE A 150 -35.62 13.91 36.25
N ARG A 151 -35.44 15.19 36.55
CA ARG A 151 -35.97 15.86 37.73
C ARG A 151 -37.08 16.81 37.32
N ILE A 152 -38.23 16.70 37.97
CA ILE A 152 -39.43 17.49 37.66
C ILE A 152 -39.84 18.27 38.89
N GLY A 153 -39.94 19.58 38.75
CA GLY A 153 -40.48 20.51 39.73
C GLY A 153 -41.53 21.42 39.08
N GLY A 154 -41.87 22.52 39.72
CA GLY A 154 -42.75 23.54 39.15
C GLY A 154 -42.10 24.91 39.01
N TYR A 155 -42.70 25.75 38.18
CA TYR A 155 -42.29 27.15 38.08
C TYR A 155 -42.45 27.85 39.43
N THR A 156 -41.41 28.59 39.85
CA THR A 156 -41.48 29.47 41.00
C THR A 156 -41.61 30.91 40.54
N ASP A 157 -42.73 31.58 40.86
CA ASP A 157 -42.90 32.99 40.52
C ASP A 157 -41.88 33.85 41.28
N PRO A 158 -40.94 34.52 40.58
CA PRO A 158 -39.88 35.29 41.22
C PRO A 158 -40.40 36.49 42.02
N ASN A 159 -41.64 36.93 41.80
CA ASN A 159 -42.24 38.06 42.52
C ASN A 159 -42.92 37.64 43.83
N THR A 160 -43.48 36.43 43.89
CA THR A 160 -44.24 35.95 45.05
C THR A 160 -43.51 34.86 45.84
N GLY A 161 -42.54 34.18 45.22
CA GLY A 161 -41.83 33.02 45.77
C GLY A 161 -42.70 31.77 45.89
N VAL A 162 -43.89 31.77 45.27
CA VAL A 162 -44.80 30.63 45.25
C VAL A 162 -44.37 29.68 44.14
N THR A 163 -44.16 28.41 44.49
CA THR A 163 -43.85 27.33 43.54
C THR A 163 -45.12 26.57 43.20
N GLU A 164 -45.37 26.34 41.92
CA GLU A 164 -46.47 25.47 41.49
C GLU A 164 -46.18 24.00 41.78
N THR A 165 -47.21 23.25 42.14
CA THR A 165 -47.12 21.80 42.38
C THR A 165 -48.39 21.14 41.88
N GLY A 166 -48.30 19.87 41.49
CA GLY A 166 -49.47 19.11 41.09
C GLY A 166 -49.13 17.76 40.51
N ILE A 167 -50.13 17.20 39.82
CA ILE A 167 -50.00 15.94 39.08
C ILE A 167 -49.67 16.22 37.62
N GLY A 168 -48.98 15.29 36.97
CA GLY A 168 -48.70 15.37 35.54
C GLY A 168 -48.17 14.06 34.98
N THR A 169 -47.76 14.11 33.70
CA THR A 169 -47.25 12.96 32.97
C THR A 169 -45.89 13.28 32.35
N LEU A 170 -44.87 12.48 32.65
CA LEU A 170 -43.57 12.49 31.96
C LEU A 170 -43.63 11.55 30.76
N SER A 171 -43.27 12.04 29.57
CA SER A 171 -43.10 11.21 28.37
C SER A 171 -41.70 11.38 27.79
N ILE A 172 -41.08 10.25 27.42
CA ILE A 172 -39.83 10.22 26.63
C ILE A 172 -40.20 9.60 25.29
N ASN A 173 -40.10 10.35 24.19
CA ASN A 173 -40.46 9.87 22.85
C ASN A 173 -39.29 10.05 21.90
N GLU A 174 -39.10 9.15 20.93
CA GLU A 174 -38.13 9.37 19.86
C GLU A 174 -38.47 10.66 19.09
N ASN A 175 -37.47 11.52 18.87
CA ASN A 175 -37.65 12.75 18.12
C ASN A 175 -37.70 12.43 16.61
N THR A 176 -38.91 12.30 16.06
CA THR A 176 -39.16 11.94 14.65
C THR A 176 -39.59 13.13 13.78
N ALA A 177 -39.36 14.37 14.22
CA ALA A 177 -39.99 15.57 13.66
C ALA A 177 -39.52 15.98 12.24
N TRP A 178 -38.34 15.55 11.79
CA TRP A 178 -37.90 15.68 10.40
C TRP A 178 -37.73 14.29 9.78
N GLN A 179 -38.46 14.02 8.70
CA GLN A 179 -38.35 12.79 7.93
C GLN A 179 -37.82 13.12 6.55
N TYR A 180 -36.76 12.44 6.14
CA TYR A 180 -36.21 12.63 4.82
C TYR A 180 -37.18 12.13 3.74
N SER A 181 -37.47 12.97 2.76
CA SER A 181 -38.22 12.56 1.57
C SER A 181 -37.75 13.37 0.36
N CYS A 182 -37.31 12.69 -0.70
CA CYS A 182 -37.03 13.34 -1.98
C CYS A 182 -38.30 13.38 -2.83
N THR A 183 -39.01 14.51 -2.79
CA THR A 183 -40.27 14.68 -3.53
C THR A 183 -40.01 15.45 -4.82
N SER A 184 -40.50 14.93 -5.95
CA SER A 184 -40.42 15.58 -7.28
C SER A 184 -39.01 16.00 -7.71
N PRO A 185 -38.02 15.08 -7.77
CA PRO A 185 -36.69 15.45 -8.21
C PRO A 185 -36.69 15.94 -9.67
N ALA A 186 -35.86 16.94 -9.95
CA ALA A 186 -35.69 17.57 -11.25
C ALA A 186 -35.26 16.54 -12.31
N PRO A 187 -36.10 16.27 -13.33
CA PRO A 187 -35.76 15.30 -14.36
C PRO A 187 -34.51 15.72 -15.14
N GLY A 188 -33.55 14.81 -15.25
CA GLY A 188 -32.33 15.03 -16.02
C GLY A 188 -31.19 15.75 -15.28
N ILE A 189 -31.38 16.10 -13.99
CA ILE A 189 -30.29 16.54 -13.12
C ILE A 189 -29.88 15.35 -12.26
N ALA A 190 -28.61 14.96 -12.33
CA ALA A 190 -28.09 13.95 -11.43
C ALA A 190 -28.14 14.46 -9.97
N ASN A 191 -28.18 13.53 -9.02
CA ASN A 191 -27.93 13.78 -7.60
C ASN A 191 -28.75 14.90 -6.93
N ASP A 192 -29.99 15.09 -7.39
CA ASP A 192 -31.00 15.95 -6.78
C ASP A 192 -31.55 15.37 -5.47
N CYS A 193 -31.39 14.07 -5.24
CA CYS A 193 -31.73 13.43 -3.97
C CYS A 193 -30.48 12.99 -3.21
N ALA A 194 -30.48 13.10 -1.88
CA ALA A 194 -29.44 12.49 -1.02
C ALA A 194 -29.26 10.99 -1.27
N THR A 195 -30.37 10.27 -1.55
CA THR A 195 -30.35 8.82 -1.86
C THR A 195 -29.68 8.46 -3.18
N SER A 196 -29.50 9.43 -4.08
CA SER A 196 -28.88 9.28 -5.39
C SER A 196 -27.66 10.18 -5.56
N ALA A 197 -27.01 10.54 -4.45
CA ALA A 197 -25.83 11.39 -4.42
C ALA A 197 -24.72 10.93 -5.38
N GLN A 198 -24.08 11.88 -6.06
CA GLN A 198 -23.01 11.62 -7.02
C GLN A 198 -21.73 11.23 -6.28
N ALA A 199 -21.10 10.12 -6.66
CA ALA A 199 -19.85 9.69 -6.04
C ALA A 199 -18.67 10.59 -6.44
N ILE A 200 -17.88 11.03 -5.46
CA ILE A 200 -16.59 11.70 -5.65
C ILE A 200 -15.50 10.78 -5.10
N SER A 201 -14.56 10.38 -5.96
CA SER A 201 -13.54 9.37 -5.65
C SER A 201 -12.10 9.89 -5.64
N ALA A 202 -11.90 11.13 -6.08
CA ALA A 202 -10.62 11.80 -6.14
C ALA A 202 -10.85 13.31 -6.16
N ASP A 203 -9.78 14.08 -5.99
CA ASP A 203 -9.82 15.53 -6.12
C ASP A 203 -10.36 15.95 -7.47
N GLY A 204 -10.98 17.11 -7.51
CA GLY A 204 -11.40 17.70 -8.76
C GLY A 204 -12.62 18.59 -8.62
N THR A 205 -13.18 18.87 -9.79
CA THR A 205 -14.12 19.97 -9.97
C THR A 205 -15.41 19.45 -10.58
N GLN A 206 -16.54 19.90 -10.04
CA GLN A 206 -17.89 19.55 -10.47
C GLN A 206 -18.65 20.80 -10.88
N SER A 207 -19.39 20.72 -11.99
CA SER A 207 -20.37 21.75 -12.33
C SER A 207 -21.60 21.64 -11.43
N TYR A 208 -22.02 22.77 -10.89
CA TYR A 208 -23.21 22.91 -10.07
C TYR A 208 -24.19 23.89 -10.70
N TYR A 209 -25.44 23.49 -10.83
CA TYR A 209 -26.52 24.37 -11.25
C TYR A 209 -27.83 23.80 -10.72
N GLY A 210 -28.62 24.62 -10.00
CA GLY A 210 -29.88 24.21 -9.38
C GLY A 210 -31.07 24.08 -10.34
N MET A 211 -30.78 23.97 -11.66
CA MET A 211 -31.77 23.90 -12.73
C MET A 211 -31.27 23.02 -13.89
N ASN A 212 -32.21 22.41 -14.63
CA ASN A 212 -31.89 21.73 -15.89
C ASN A 212 -31.97 22.70 -17.08
N GLY A 213 -31.59 22.23 -18.28
CA GLY A 213 -31.65 23.01 -19.52
C GLY A 213 -33.08 23.39 -19.96
N GLN A 214 -34.11 22.97 -19.24
CA GLN A 214 -35.52 23.28 -19.46
C GLN A 214 -36.12 24.14 -18.33
N ASN A 215 -35.29 24.76 -17.48
CA ASN A 215 -35.68 25.61 -16.35
C ASN A 215 -36.52 24.88 -15.27
N VAL A 216 -36.36 23.57 -15.13
CA VAL A 216 -36.91 22.82 -13.98
C VAL A 216 -35.92 22.91 -12.84
N LEU A 217 -36.38 23.40 -11.68
CA LEU A 217 -35.60 23.57 -10.46
C LEU A 217 -35.36 22.23 -9.76
N CYS A 218 -34.16 22.06 -9.18
CA CYS A 218 -33.88 21.08 -8.14
C CYS A 218 -34.90 21.20 -7.00
N ASN A 219 -35.14 20.13 -6.26
CA ASN A 219 -35.95 20.24 -5.05
C ASN A 219 -35.10 20.76 -3.87
N THR A 220 -35.70 20.87 -2.68
CA THR A 220 -35.00 21.20 -1.44
C THR A 220 -35.34 20.11 -0.44
N ASP A 221 -34.54 19.04 -0.42
CA ASP A 221 -34.90 17.78 0.24
C ASP A 221 -34.08 17.47 1.51
N GLY A 222 -32.99 18.20 1.75
CA GLY A 222 -32.22 18.10 3.00
C GLY A 222 -32.75 18.95 4.15
N PRO A 223 -32.25 18.69 5.37
CA PRO A 223 -32.75 19.34 6.59
C PRO A 223 -32.35 20.82 6.69
N PRO A 224 -33.14 21.66 7.39
CA PRO A 224 -32.71 23.01 7.73
C PRO A 224 -31.58 22.96 8.77
N HIS A 225 -30.66 23.91 8.69
CA HIS A 225 -29.58 24.13 9.66
C HIS A 225 -29.56 25.58 10.10
N ALA A 226 -29.77 25.81 11.39
CA ALA A 226 -29.80 27.15 11.97
C ALA A 226 -28.64 28.01 11.46
N GLY A 227 -28.93 29.22 10.98
CA GLY A 227 -27.95 30.10 10.35
C GLY A 227 -26.70 30.32 11.20
N ALA A 228 -26.87 30.46 12.52
CA ALA A 228 -25.76 30.59 13.48
C ALA A 228 -24.79 29.39 13.51
N VAL A 229 -25.27 28.18 13.19
CA VAL A 229 -24.44 26.96 13.13
C VAL A 229 -23.60 26.92 11.86
N CYS A 230 -24.14 27.44 10.75
CA CYS A 230 -23.48 27.41 9.43
C CYS A 230 -22.86 28.76 9.02
N ALA A 231 -22.70 29.69 9.97
CA ALA A 231 -22.29 31.07 9.68
C ALA A 231 -23.09 31.70 8.51
N SER A 232 -24.38 31.40 8.45
CA SER A 232 -25.30 31.76 7.37
C SER A 232 -26.40 32.70 7.89
N GLY A 233 -26.91 33.57 7.02
CA GLY A 233 -28.12 34.36 7.27
C GLY A 233 -29.44 33.60 7.09
N SER A 234 -29.39 32.34 6.62
CA SER A 234 -30.54 31.51 6.25
C SER A 234 -30.45 30.13 6.92
N ASP A 235 -31.59 29.58 7.30
CA ASP A 235 -31.66 28.23 7.86
C ASP A 235 -31.68 27.15 6.76
N ASP A 236 -32.02 27.50 5.52
CA ASP A 236 -32.22 26.55 4.43
C ASP A 236 -31.02 26.50 3.46
N LEU A 237 -30.93 25.39 2.71
CA LEU A 237 -30.06 25.24 1.53
C LEU A 237 -30.97 24.95 0.34
N PHE A 238 -31.31 25.99 -0.44
CA PHE A 238 -32.29 25.86 -1.52
C PHE A 238 -31.70 25.14 -2.73
N LEU A 239 -32.56 24.42 -3.47
CA LEU A 239 -32.22 23.80 -4.76
C LEU A 239 -30.97 22.91 -4.66
N ASP A 240 -30.98 21.98 -3.72
CA ASP A 240 -29.78 21.28 -3.29
C ASP A 240 -29.35 20.14 -4.22
N ARG A 241 -28.05 19.90 -4.27
CA ARG A 241 -27.47 18.71 -4.88
C ARG A 241 -26.52 18.02 -3.93
N TRP A 242 -26.45 16.70 -4.09
CA TRP A 242 -25.80 15.81 -3.13
C TRP A 242 -24.61 15.09 -3.73
N TYR A 243 -23.51 15.03 -3.00
CA TYR A 243 -22.30 14.30 -3.37
C TYR A 243 -21.94 13.33 -2.27
N ARG A 244 -21.41 12.16 -2.63
CA ARG A 244 -21.03 11.10 -1.69
C ARG A 244 -19.55 10.80 -1.80
N ILE A 245 -18.87 10.81 -0.66
CA ILE A 245 -17.44 10.55 -0.54
C ILE A 245 -17.26 9.33 0.33
N ALA A 246 -16.72 8.25 -0.23
CA ALA A 246 -16.15 7.17 0.59
C ALA A 246 -14.75 7.62 1.00
N ALA A 247 -14.53 7.88 2.29
CA ALA A 247 -13.29 8.49 2.76
C ALA A 247 -12.08 7.61 2.39
N PRO A 248 -11.21 8.07 1.47
CA PRO A 248 -10.11 7.25 0.98
C PRO A 248 -9.02 7.10 2.04
N ALA A 249 -8.90 8.10 2.92
CA ALA A 249 -7.99 8.16 4.06
C ALA A 249 -8.61 8.93 5.24
N THR A 250 -7.94 8.89 6.39
CA THR A 250 -8.26 9.76 7.52
C THR A 250 -7.50 11.07 7.37
N GLY A 251 -8.20 12.21 7.36
CA GLY A 251 -7.59 13.53 7.22
C GLY A 251 -8.61 14.62 6.88
N SER A 252 -8.13 15.78 6.41
CA SER A 252 -9.00 16.90 6.03
C SER A 252 -9.62 16.70 4.64
N LEU A 253 -10.95 16.74 4.58
CA LEU A 253 -11.72 17.03 3.38
C LEU A 253 -11.92 18.54 3.29
N ARG A 254 -11.69 19.13 2.13
CA ARG A 254 -11.98 20.54 1.83
C ARG A 254 -12.90 20.63 0.61
N VAL A 255 -13.95 21.45 0.72
CA VAL A 255 -14.91 21.70 -0.36
C VAL A 255 -15.16 23.20 -0.48
N TRP A 256 -15.09 23.75 -1.69
CA TRP A 256 -15.34 25.18 -1.90
C TRP A 256 -16.01 25.48 -3.24
N THR A 257 -16.71 26.62 -3.30
CA THR A 257 -17.45 27.10 -4.48
C THR A 257 -16.74 28.25 -5.18
N SER A 258 -16.97 28.40 -6.49
CA SER A 258 -16.48 29.53 -7.29
C SER A 258 -17.28 29.70 -8.60
N GLY A 259 -17.34 30.94 -9.12
CA GLY A 259 -17.99 31.29 -10.39
C GLY A 259 -17.15 31.00 -11.64
N GLY A 260 -16.71 29.76 -11.85
CA GLY A 260 -15.96 29.36 -13.06
C GLY A 260 -14.56 29.98 -13.15
N GLN A 261 -13.54 29.21 -12.74
CA GLN A 261 -12.15 29.68 -12.75
C GLN A 261 -11.71 30.27 -14.11
N PRO A 262 -10.94 31.38 -14.12
CA PRO A 262 -10.23 31.99 -12.98
C PRO A 262 -10.93 33.20 -12.32
N ASP A 263 -12.16 33.55 -12.69
CA ASP A 263 -12.82 34.77 -12.20
C ASP A 263 -13.80 34.46 -11.05
N CYS A 264 -13.83 35.28 -10.01
CA CYS A 264 -14.88 35.21 -8.98
C CYS A 264 -16.18 35.90 -9.46
N ALA A 265 -16.14 36.56 -10.61
CA ALA A 265 -17.30 37.20 -11.23
C ALA A 265 -18.43 36.18 -11.49
N GLY A 266 -19.63 36.49 -10.98
CA GLY A 266 -20.80 35.63 -11.16
C GLY A 266 -20.88 34.44 -10.20
N THR A 267 -20.04 34.42 -9.14
CA THR A 267 -20.19 33.47 -8.03
C THR A 267 -21.55 33.69 -7.38
N ALA A 268 -22.34 32.63 -7.30
CA ALA A 268 -23.61 32.64 -6.59
C ALA A 268 -23.41 32.44 -5.10
N ASP A 269 -24.33 32.97 -4.31
CA ASP A 269 -24.40 32.77 -2.87
C ASP A 269 -24.86 31.33 -2.57
N LEU A 270 -23.90 30.48 -2.22
CA LEU A 270 -24.11 29.06 -1.98
C LEU A 270 -23.84 28.72 -0.52
N LYS A 271 -24.43 27.62 -0.07
CA LYS A 271 -24.25 27.04 1.25
C LYS A 271 -23.80 25.60 1.11
N LEU A 272 -22.86 25.19 1.95
CA LEU A 272 -22.27 23.86 2.00
C LEU A 272 -22.58 23.19 3.34
N ALA A 273 -22.89 21.88 3.31
CA ALA A 273 -23.01 21.07 4.51
C ALA A 273 -22.42 19.67 4.29
N VAL A 274 -21.76 19.13 5.31
CA VAL A 274 -21.12 17.79 5.29
C VAL A 274 -21.74 16.93 6.38
N TYR A 275 -22.09 15.68 6.05
CA TYR A 275 -22.73 14.72 6.96
C TYR A 275 -21.95 13.40 6.99
N ASP A 276 -21.92 12.72 8.14
CA ASP A 276 -21.28 11.41 8.29
C ASP A 276 -22.31 10.28 8.23
N MET A 277 -22.25 9.44 7.20
CA MET A 277 -23.12 8.27 7.04
C MET A 277 -22.62 7.02 7.78
N GLY A 278 -21.46 7.11 8.44
CA GLY A 278 -20.82 5.98 9.10
C GLY A 278 -20.20 4.97 8.12
N THR A 279 -20.02 3.73 8.59
CA THR A 279 -19.32 2.65 7.88
C THR A 279 -20.23 1.77 7.01
N ASN A 280 -21.55 1.93 7.12
CA ASN A 280 -22.53 1.13 6.36
C ASN A 280 -23.54 2.04 5.62
N PRO A 281 -23.10 2.75 4.55
CA PRO A 281 -23.94 3.72 3.85
C PRO A 281 -25.18 3.08 3.17
N GLY A 282 -25.15 1.77 2.90
CA GLY A 282 -26.28 1.05 2.28
C GLY A 282 -27.49 0.86 3.21
N ALA A 283 -27.29 0.99 4.53
CA ALA A 283 -28.35 0.90 5.54
C ALA A 283 -28.61 2.25 6.24
N PHE A 284 -28.02 3.34 5.74
CA PHE A 284 -28.13 4.65 6.38
C PHE A 284 -29.59 5.15 6.35
N ASN A 285 -30.10 5.57 7.50
CA ASN A 285 -31.40 6.22 7.62
C ASN A 285 -31.23 7.73 7.32
N TYR A 286 -31.70 8.18 6.17
CA TYR A 286 -31.55 9.57 5.76
C TYR A 286 -32.29 10.57 6.66
N SER A 287 -33.27 10.14 7.45
CA SER A 287 -33.91 11.00 8.46
C SER A 287 -32.97 11.39 9.61
N GLU A 288 -31.79 10.76 9.71
CA GLU A 288 -30.75 11.11 10.70
C GLU A 288 -29.85 12.28 10.26
N LEU A 289 -29.99 12.80 9.03
CA LEU A 289 -29.14 13.88 8.52
C LEU A 289 -28.99 15.10 9.48
N PRO A 290 -30.03 15.56 10.21
CA PRO A 290 -29.86 16.62 11.21
C PRO A 290 -28.91 16.26 12.36
N ASN A 291 -28.83 14.97 12.72
CA ASN A 291 -28.07 14.49 13.87
C ASN A 291 -26.62 14.13 13.52
N VAL A 292 -26.29 14.00 12.23
CA VAL A 292 -24.95 13.60 11.76
C VAL A 292 -24.24 14.68 10.94
N LEU A 293 -24.67 15.94 11.10
CA LEU A 293 -23.97 17.09 10.53
C LEU A 293 -22.55 17.19 11.13
N VAL A 294 -21.55 17.19 10.25
CA VAL A 294 -20.13 17.34 10.61
C VAL A 294 -19.74 18.81 10.62
N THR A 295 -20.07 19.53 9.56
CA THR A 295 -19.79 20.97 9.43
C THR A 295 -20.67 21.55 8.33
N CYS A 296 -20.91 22.86 8.37
CA CYS A 296 -21.53 23.61 7.29
C CYS A 296 -20.97 25.02 7.24
N ASN A 297 -21.07 25.67 6.08
CA ASN A 297 -20.66 27.06 5.90
C ASN A 297 -21.34 27.68 4.68
N ASP A 298 -21.61 28.98 4.76
CA ASP A 298 -22.18 29.82 3.69
C ASP A 298 -21.08 30.64 3.01
N ASP A 299 -20.29 31.34 3.81
CA ASP A 299 -19.31 32.33 3.35
C ASP A 299 -17.86 31.90 3.62
N GLY A 300 -17.02 31.87 2.59
CA GLY A 300 -15.62 31.47 2.71
C GLY A 300 -14.88 31.25 1.39
N GLY A 301 -13.62 30.86 1.55
CA GLY A 301 -12.75 30.44 0.46
C GLY A 301 -12.28 31.53 -0.52
N PRO A 302 -11.79 31.14 -1.71
CA PRO A 302 -11.07 32.04 -2.62
C PRO A 302 -11.90 33.25 -3.08
N CYS A 303 -13.24 33.14 -3.10
CA CYS A 303 -14.15 34.20 -3.49
C CYS A 303 -14.85 34.91 -2.32
N ALA A 304 -14.39 34.69 -1.08
CA ALA A 304 -14.95 35.34 0.13
C ALA A 304 -14.91 36.88 0.05
N ALA A 305 -13.93 37.46 -0.65
CA ALA A 305 -13.82 38.92 -0.82
C ALA A 305 -14.98 39.54 -1.63
N GLN A 306 -15.71 38.73 -2.40
CA GLN A 306 -16.93 39.15 -3.10
C GLN A 306 -18.21 38.88 -2.29
N GLY A 307 -18.11 38.18 -1.15
CA GLY A 307 -19.20 37.94 -0.20
C GLY A 307 -20.20 36.86 -0.60
N PHE A 308 -19.85 35.95 -1.52
CA PHE A 308 -20.77 34.91 -2.02
C PHE A 308 -20.13 33.51 -2.17
N GLY A 309 -18.81 33.40 -2.06
CA GLY A 309 -18.14 32.10 -2.13
C GLY A 309 -18.28 31.36 -0.81
N SER A 310 -18.30 30.03 -0.84
CA SER A 310 -18.48 29.15 0.33
C SER A 310 -17.32 28.18 0.45
N GLU A 311 -16.90 27.84 1.67
CA GLU A 311 -15.89 26.81 1.91
C GLU A 311 -16.14 26.05 3.21
N VAL A 312 -16.02 24.73 3.18
CA VAL A 312 -15.99 23.88 4.37
C VAL A 312 -14.72 23.05 4.41
N SER A 313 -14.19 22.85 5.62
CA SER A 313 -13.14 21.87 5.91
C SER A 313 -13.61 20.97 7.05
N ALA A 314 -13.50 19.66 6.84
CA ALA A 314 -13.93 18.64 7.80
C ALA A 314 -12.87 17.56 7.93
N THR A 315 -12.56 17.13 9.15
CA THR A 315 -11.76 15.90 9.32
C THR A 315 -12.66 14.69 9.08
N ILE A 316 -12.36 13.89 8.06
CA ILE A 316 -13.06 12.66 7.74
C ILE A 316 -12.16 11.45 8.03
N THR A 317 -12.77 10.29 8.31
CA THR A 317 -12.08 9.06 8.74
C THR A 317 -12.18 7.96 7.69
N GLN A 318 -11.07 7.30 7.38
CA GLN A 318 -11.00 6.18 6.43
C GLN A 318 -12.02 5.09 6.77
N GLY A 319 -12.67 4.54 5.73
CA GLY A 319 -13.67 3.47 5.88
C GLY A 319 -15.08 3.96 6.27
N ARG A 320 -15.25 5.27 6.52
CA ARG A 320 -16.57 5.92 6.65
C ARG A 320 -16.97 6.58 5.33
N THR A 321 -18.26 6.85 5.18
CA THR A 321 -18.83 7.54 4.01
C THR A 321 -19.47 8.84 4.45
N TYR A 322 -19.29 9.90 3.66
CA TYR A 322 -19.80 11.24 3.94
C TYR A 322 -20.68 11.74 2.80
N LEU A 323 -21.69 12.55 3.13
CA LEU A 323 -22.47 13.32 2.15
C LEU A 323 -22.02 14.77 2.20
N VAL A 324 -21.93 15.39 1.03
CA VAL A 324 -21.76 16.84 0.85
C VAL A 324 -23.00 17.36 0.15
N ARG A 325 -23.67 18.31 0.77
CA ARG A 325 -24.83 19.01 0.24
C ARG A 325 -24.41 20.41 -0.18
N VAL A 326 -24.81 20.80 -1.38
CA VAL A 326 -24.57 22.13 -1.94
C VAL A 326 -25.93 22.71 -2.33
N GLY A 327 -26.28 23.88 -1.80
CA GLY A 327 -27.52 24.59 -2.14
C GLY A 327 -27.27 26.09 -2.26
N TYR A 328 -28.25 26.84 -2.73
CA TYR A 328 -28.25 28.30 -2.73
C TYR A 328 -28.68 28.84 -1.37
N TYR A 329 -28.14 30.01 -1.00
CA TYR A 329 -28.60 30.79 0.15
C TYR A 329 -30.08 31.19 0.00
N ASN A 330 -30.50 31.56 -1.22
CA ASN A 330 -31.87 31.89 -1.59
C ASN A 330 -32.27 31.21 -2.91
N GLY A 331 -33.46 30.61 -2.96
CA GLY A 331 -33.97 29.92 -4.14
C GLY A 331 -34.11 30.78 -5.41
N ASN A 332 -34.07 32.12 -5.29
CA ASN A 332 -34.09 33.02 -6.45
C ASN A 332 -32.70 33.27 -7.08
N ASP A 333 -31.62 32.92 -6.40
CA ASP A 333 -30.26 33.24 -6.86
C ASP A 333 -29.90 32.49 -8.14
N VAL A 334 -30.46 31.28 -8.32
CA VAL A 334 -30.32 30.46 -9.54
C VAL A 334 -30.83 31.17 -10.80
N LEU A 335 -31.76 32.13 -10.67
CA LEU A 335 -32.32 32.87 -11.81
C LEU A 335 -31.46 34.06 -12.24
N THR A 336 -30.53 34.47 -11.38
CA THR A 336 -29.69 35.65 -11.57
C THR A 336 -28.22 35.30 -11.78
N THR A 337 -27.84 34.06 -11.51
CA THR A 337 -26.48 33.55 -11.58
C THR A 337 -26.39 32.39 -12.58
N GLY A 338 -25.26 32.29 -13.29
CA GLY A 338 -25.00 31.18 -14.22
C GLY A 338 -24.60 29.89 -13.49
N PRO A 339 -24.21 28.83 -14.24
CA PRO A 339 -23.63 27.62 -13.66
C PRO A 339 -22.42 27.93 -12.78
N GLN A 340 -22.37 27.28 -11.63
CA GLN A 340 -21.31 27.42 -10.63
C GLN A 340 -20.39 26.20 -10.65
N VAL A 341 -19.30 26.31 -9.89
CA VAL A 341 -18.30 25.26 -9.76
C VAL A 341 -18.10 24.91 -8.29
N VAL A 342 -18.12 23.61 -7.99
CA VAL A 342 -17.81 23.03 -6.67
C VAL A 342 -16.53 22.22 -6.80
N ASN A 343 -15.57 22.48 -5.93
CA ASN A 343 -14.28 21.80 -5.92
C ASN A 343 -14.14 20.92 -4.68
N PHE A 344 -13.49 19.78 -4.83
CA PHE A 344 -13.27 18.80 -3.78
C PHE A 344 -11.77 18.50 -3.67
N ASP A 345 -11.29 18.47 -2.43
CA ASP A 345 -9.94 18.08 -2.06
C ASP A 345 -10.07 17.07 -0.90
N LEU A 346 -9.81 15.79 -1.19
CA LEU A 346 -10.06 14.68 -0.29
C LEU A 346 -8.80 14.39 0.56
N PRO A 347 -8.95 13.83 1.78
CA PRO A 347 -7.79 13.46 2.57
C PRO A 347 -6.93 12.40 1.89
N GLU A 348 -5.64 12.62 1.97
CA GLU A 348 -4.64 11.93 1.18
C GLU A 348 -4.37 10.51 1.69
N THR A 349 -4.35 9.53 0.79
CA THR A 349 -4.07 8.10 1.08
C THR A 349 -2.60 7.81 1.38
N CYS A 350 -1.70 8.72 1.01
CA CYS A 350 -0.27 8.61 1.20
C CYS A 350 0.31 9.98 1.59
N ALA A 351 0.48 10.23 2.88
CA ALA A 351 1.14 11.44 3.37
C ALA A 351 2.63 11.37 3.03
N LEU A 352 3.08 12.21 2.09
CA LEU A 352 4.50 12.30 1.75
C LEU A 352 5.25 12.96 2.91
N GLN A 353 6.13 12.19 3.54
CA GLN A 353 7.02 12.70 4.58
C GLN A 353 8.07 13.63 3.96
N SER A 354 8.77 14.41 4.80
CA SER A 354 9.89 15.23 4.35
C SER A 354 10.97 14.39 3.65
N PHE A 355 11.66 15.04 2.71
CA PHE A 355 12.80 14.51 1.97
C PHE A 355 14.04 15.38 2.22
N GLY A 356 15.22 14.82 1.96
CA GLY A 356 16.51 15.50 2.15
C GLY A 356 17.14 15.99 0.85
N VAL A 357 16.75 15.37 -0.27
CA VAL A 357 17.25 15.68 -1.62
C VAL A 357 16.05 16.04 -2.48
N ALA A 358 16.10 17.17 -3.18
CA ALA A 358 15.10 17.49 -4.19
C ALA A 358 15.50 16.84 -5.51
N GLU A 359 14.52 16.40 -6.27
CA GLU A 359 14.72 16.12 -7.68
C GLU A 359 15.26 17.39 -8.39
N ASP A 360 16.25 17.23 -9.28
CA ASP A 360 16.90 18.33 -9.99
C ASP A 360 16.03 18.90 -11.14
N GLU A 361 14.74 18.55 -11.14
CA GLU A 361 13.78 18.79 -12.20
C GLU A 361 12.46 19.37 -11.66
N PRO A 362 11.95 20.48 -12.25
CA PRO A 362 10.59 20.95 -12.01
C PRO A 362 9.55 20.06 -12.70
N CYS A 363 8.40 19.86 -12.05
CA CYS A 363 7.25 19.19 -12.67
C CYS A 363 6.94 19.75 -14.07
N GLY A 364 6.89 18.86 -15.06
CA GLY A 364 6.45 19.16 -16.43
C GLY A 364 7.59 19.26 -17.43
N GLU A 365 8.83 19.19 -16.97
CA GLU A 365 9.99 19.00 -17.82
C GLU A 365 10.27 17.49 -18.03
N ASN A 366 11.37 17.15 -18.72
CA ASN A 366 11.91 15.78 -18.70
C ASN A 366 13.46 15.85 -18.83
N LEU A 367 14.11 16.34 -17.77
CA LEU A 367 15.54 16.62 -17.68
C LEU A 367 16.35 15.41 -17.23
N ASN A 368 15.77 14.48 -16.46
CA ASN A 368 16.41 13.25 -16.03
C ASN A 368 15.82 12.01 -16.74
N GLY A 369 15.32 12.16 -17.97
CA GLY A 369 14.65 11.10 -18.76
C GLY A 369 15.44 9.86 -19.13
N GLY A 370 16.71 9.78 -18.72
CA GLY A 370 17.58 8.61 -18.85
C GLY A 370 17.62 8.04 -20.26
N CYS A 371 17.54 6.71 -20.37
CA CYS A 371 17.68 6.04 -21.67
C CYS A 371 16.63 6.49 -22.69
N ASN A 372 15.46 7.00 -22.26
CA ASN A 372 14.39 7.39 -23.18
C ASN A 372 14.74 8.62 -24.02
N THR A 373 15.72 9.42 -23.58
CA THR A 373 16.09 10.69 -24.23
C THR A 373 17.37 10.56 -25.07
N ASP A 374 18.42 9.95 -24.52
CA ASP A 374 19.69 9.69 -25.21
C ASP A 374 20.30 8.36 -24.72
N ALA A 375 20.59 7.44 -25.64
CA ALA A 375 21.20 6.15 -25.30
C ALA A 375 22.69 6.23 -24.98
N ALA A 376 23.42 7.19 -25.56
CA ALA A 376 24.85 7.35 -25.40
C ALA A 376 25.20 8.17 -24.15
N PHE A 377 24.39 9.19 -23.85
CA PHE A 377 24.57 10.08 -22.69
C PHE A 377 23.23 10.29 -21.96
N PRO A 378 22.67 9.22 -21.36
CA PRO A 378 21.38 9.30 -20.68
C PRO A 378 21.46 10.30 -19.52
N PRO A 379 20.66 11.37 -19.54
CA PRO A 379 20.62 12.33 -18.45
C PRO A 379 19.97 11.66 -17.23
N VAL A 380 20.67 11.71 -16.10
CA VAL A 380 20.26 11.08 -14.83
C VAL A 380 20.63 12.00 -13.67
N GLN A 381 19.86 11.94 -12.60
CA GLN A 381 20.25 12.56 -11.33
C GLN A 381 21.11 11.59 -10.52
N VAL A 382 22.33 12.00 -10.13
CA VAL A 382 23.20 11.16 -9.31
C VAL A 382 22.80 11.28 -7.85
N VAL A 383 22.56 10.14 -7.20
CA VAL A 383 22.15 10.03 -5.79
C VAL A 383 22.94 8.94 -5.08
N THR A 384 22.90 8.94 -3.75
CA THR A 384 23.61 7.99 -2.89
C THR A 384 22.63 6.99 -2.27
N VAL A 385 23.08 5.75 -2.07
CA VAL A 385 22.33 4.79 -1.26
C VAL A 385 22.22 5.34 0.17
N GLY A 386 21.00 5.55 0.64
CA GLY A 386 20.65 6.23 1.88
C GLY A 386 19.84 7.51 1.66
N ASP A 387 19.86 8.07 0.45
CA ASP A 387 19.13 9.30 0.14
C ASP A 387 17.61 9.11 0.15
N VAL A 388 16.94 10.18 0.55
CA VAL A 388 15.49 10.35 0.46
C VAL A 388 15.22 11.54 -0.46
N ILE A 389 14.63 11.24 -1.60
CA ILE A 389 14.39 12.18 -2.69
C ILE A 389 12.91 12.57 -2.72
N GLY A 390 12.61 13.85 -2.89
CA GLY A 390 11.28 14.34 -3.25
C GLY A 390 11.26 14.73 -4.71
N GLY A 391 10.38 14.11 -5.49
CA GLY A 391 10.25 14.35 -6.93
C GLY A 391 8.81 14.55 -7.38
N THR A 392 8.62 14.76 -8.68
CA THR A 392 7.31 15.00 -9.29
C THR A 392 7.12 14.22 -10.59
N PHE A 393 5.87 13.86 -10.87
CA PHE A 393 5.42 13.22 -12.09
C PHE A 393 4.73 14.20 -13.00
N PHE A 394 4.90 14.00 -14.30
CA PHE A 394 4.05 14.60 -15.30
C PHE A 394 3.65 13.59 -16.39
N SER A 395 2.39 13.62 -16.79
CA SER A 395 1.95 12.86 -17.96
C SER A 395 0.79 13.54 -18.66
N THR A 396 0.80 13.47 -19.98
CA THR A 396 -0.27 13.90 -20.87
C THR A 396 -0.48 12.81 -21.91
N THR A 397 -1.55 12.93 -22.69
CA THR A 397 -1.79 12.06 -23.86
C THR A 397 -0.61 11.89 -24.83
N THR A 398 0.37 12.80 -24.84
CA THR A 398 1.51 12.76 -25.79
C THR A 398 2.90 12.80 -25.14
N SER A 399 3.01 13.08 -23.84
CA SER A 399 4.29 13.18 -23.13
C SER A 399 4.21 12.52 -21.76
N ARG A 400 5.31 11.91 -21.32
CA ARG A 400 5.42 11.30 -19.99
C ARG A 400 6.80 11.57 -19.43
N ASP A 401 6.78 11.99 -18.18
CA ASP A 401 7.95 12.18 -17.35
C ASP A 401 8.44 10.83 -16.83
N THR A 402 9.74 10.65 -16.84
CA THR A 402 10.37 9.43 -16.35
C THR A 402 11.61 9.81 -15.59
N ASP A 403 11.63 9.49 -14.30
CA ASP A 403 12.64 10.05 -13.41
C ASP A 403 13.75 9.04 -13.20
N TRP A 404 14.95 9.32 -13.72
CA TRP A 404 16.08 8.41 -13.61
C TRP A 404 17.12 8.89 -12.60
N TYR A 405 17.35 8.04 -11.61
CA TYR A 405 18.32 8.23 -10.55
C TYR A 405 19.46 7.24 -10.68
N GLN A 406 20.72 7.70 -10.69
CA GLN A 406 21.90 6.85 -10.74
C GLN A 406 22.56 6.76 -9.37
N PHE A 407 22.89 5.55 -8.93
CA PHE A 407 23.57 5.31 -7.66
C PHE A 407 24.64 4.23 -7.78
N THR A 408 25.59 4.22 -6.85
CA THR A 408 26.68 3.25 -6.79
C THR A 408 26.57 2.39 -5.54
N VAL A 409 26.80 1.09 -5.70
CA VAL A 409 26.92 0.10 -4.63
C VAL A 409 28.39 -0.27 -4.51
N ASN A 410 28.96 -0.17 -3.30
CA ASN A 410 30.40 -0.39 -3.07
C ASN A 410 30.73 -1.79 -2.55
N ALA A 411 29.73 -2.52 -2.05
CA ALA A 411 29.85 -3.87 -1.52
C ALA A 411 28.54 -4.63 -1.81
N PRO A 412 28.56 -5.97 -1.95
CA PRO A 412 27.35 -6.75 -2.14
C PRO A 412 26.24 -6.38 -1.14
N SER A 413 25.12 -5.89 -1.66
CA SER A 413 24.04 -5.30 -0.86
C SER A 413 22.67 -5.64 -1.42
N GLN A 414 21.74 -5.97 -0.53
CA GLN A 414 20.31 -5.99 -0.84
C GLN A 414 19.83 -4.53 -0.87
N VAL A 415 19.52 -4.04 -2.08
CA VAL A 415 19.04 -2.68 -2.31
C VAL A 415 17.54 -2.69 -2.50
N THR A 416 16.86 -1.77 -1.83
CA THR A 416 15.44 -1.51 -1.97
C THR A 416 15.25 -0.06 -2.39
N VAL A 417 14.56 0.13 -3.51
CA VAL A 417 14.06 1.43 -3.96
C VAL A 417 12.58 1.48 -3.61
N SER A 418 12.20 2.41 -2.75
CA SER A 418 10.85 2.57 -2.22
C SER A 418 10.31 3.94 -2.54
N MET A 419 9.18 4.00 -3.22
CA MET A 419 8.45 5.21 -3.52
C MET A 419 7.13 5.27 -2.75
N ASN A 420 6.90 6.38 -2.07
CA ASN A 420 5.58 6.80 -1.62
C ASN A 420 5.04 7.81 -2.62
N SER A 421 3.87 7.55 -3.19
CA SER A 421 3.23 8.42 -4.16
C SER A 421 1.73 8.51 -3.89
N ARG A 422 1.13 9.64 -4.27
CA ARG A 422 -0.32 9.86 -4.18
C ARG A 422 -1.09 9.26 -5.36
N VAL A 423 -0.37 8.88 -6.41
CA VAL A 423 -0.89 8.19 -7.59
C VAL A 423 -0.18 6.85 -7.79
N PRO A 424 -0.84 5.84 -8.38
CA PRO A 424 -0.16 4.61 -8.77
C PRO A 424 1.01 4.91 -9.71
N GLY A 425 2.09 4.17 -9.54
CA GLY A 425 3.29 4.29 -10.34
C GLY A 425 4.08 2.98 -10.27
N THR A 426 5.20 2.96 -10.99
CA THR A 426 6.09 1.80 -11.02
C THR A 426 7.51 2.27 -10.76
N VAL A 427 8.20 1.52 -9.92
CA VAL A 427 9.64 1.68 -9.68
C VAL A 427 10.36 0.51 -10.32
N PHE A 428 11.43 0.83 -11.03
CA PHE A 428 12.36 -0.14 -11.60
C PHE A 428 13.77 0.05 -11.03
N ILE A 429 14.53 -1.03 -10.99
CA ILE A 429 15.99 -1.00 -10.82
C ILE A 429 16.59 -1.60 -12.09
N PHE A 430 17.49 -0.86 -12.74
CA PHE A 430 18.22 -1.29 -13.93
C PHE A 430 19.73 -1.31 -13.70
N ASP A 431 20.44 -2.01 -14.57
CA ASP A 431 21.86 -1.74 -14.77
C ASP A 431 22.08 -0.33 -15.37
N ALA A 432 23.33 0.13 -15.37
CA ALA A 432 23.66 1.46 -15.91
C ALA A 432 23.73 1.49 -17.45
N VAL A 433 23.46 0.39 -18.14
CA VAL A 433 23.59 0.30 -19.60
C VAL A 433 22.35 0.87 -20.26
N CYS A 434 22.53 1.69 -21.31
CA CYS A 434 21.47 2.00 -22.27
C CYS A 434 21.85 1.39 -23.61
N VAL A 435 20.89 0.74 -24.26
CA VAL A 435 21.03 0.15 -25.59
C VAL A 435 20.34 1.07 -26.59
N PRO A 436 21.01 1.48 -27.69
CA PRO A 436 20.38 2.33 -28.71
C PRO A 436 19.10 1.70 -29.28
N GLY A 437 18.04 2.51 -29.42
CA GLY A 437 16.78 2.07 -30.02
C GLY A 437 16.90 1.89 -31.53
N THR A 438 16.02 1.07 -32.12
CA THR A 438 15.98 0.84 -33.57
C THR A 438 15.25 1.95 -34.35
N THR A 439 14.53 2.84 -33.65
CA THR A 439 13.72 3.92 -34.25
C THR A 439 13.78 5.21 -33.43
N GLY A 440 14.92 5.89 -33.39
CA GLY A 440 15.05 7.24 -32.81
C GLY A 440 16.34 7.47 -32.02
N PRO A 441 16.56 8.70 -31.50
CA PRO A 441 17.73 9.04 -30.67
C PRO A 441 17.70 8.43 -29.25
N GLY A 442 16.53 7.98 -28.78
CA GLY A 442 16.38 7.30 -27.50
C GLY A 442 16.82 5.83 -27.52
N GLY A 443 17.25 5.33 -26.37
CA GLY A 443 17.59 3.94 -26.11
C GLY A 443 16.61 3.26 -25.15
N THR A 444 16.82 1.96 -24.94
CA THR A 444 16.19 1.21 -23.87
C THR A 444 17.21 0.93 -22.78
N PRO A 445 16.82 0.86 -21.49
CA PRO A 445 17.70 0.30 -20.48
C PRO A 445 18.18 -1.10 -20.87
N GLY A 446 19.41 -1.44 -20.48
CA GLY A 446 20.04 -2.71 -20.80
C GLY A 446 19.31 -3.86 -20.13
N GLN A 447 19.38 -3.91 -18.80
CA GLN A 447 18.77 -4.99 -18.04
C GLN A 447 17.96 -4.49 -16.85
N THR A 448 16.70 -4.90 -16.77
CA THR A 448 15.87 -4.79 -15.57
C THR A 448 16.35 -5.79 -14.51
N LEU A 449 16.67 -5.30 -13.32
CA LEU A 449 17.12 -6.09 -12.18
C LEU A 449 15.97 -6.34 -11.19
N ALA A 450 15.09 -5.36 -11.02
CA ALA A 450 13.86 -5.51 -10.23
C ALA A 450 12.79 -4.53 -10.70
N VAL A 451 11.53 -4.89 -10.45
CA VAL A 451 10.36 -4.05 -10.71
C VAL A 451 9.36 -4.21 -9.57
N SER A 452 8.69 -3.12 -9.20
CA SER A 452 7.64 -3.12 -8.18
C SER A 452 6.33 -3.73 -8.69
N SER A 453 5.48 -4.20 -7.77
CA SER A 453 4.09 -4.58 -8.12
C SER A 453 3.31 -3.34 -8.61
N PRO A 454 2.55 -3.43 -9.72
CA PRO A 454 1.80 -2.30 -10.28
C PRO A 454 0.56 -1.89 -9.46
N THR A 455 0.25 -2.60 -8.37
CA THR A 455 -0.95 -2.35 -7.53
C THR A 455 -0.66 -1.63 -6.23
N ALA A 456 0.62 -1.45 -5.86
CA ALA A 456 1.01 -0.68 -4.68
C ALA A 456 1.11 0.82 -5.02
N PHE A 457 0.96 1.70 -4.02
CA PHE A 457 1.20 3.15 -4.17
C PHE A 457 1.80 3.81 -2.91
N CYS A 458 1.76 3.13 -1.76
CA CYS A 458 2.31 3.66 -0.51
C CYS A 458 2.74 2.53 0.47
N PRO A 459 3.98 2.00 0.38
CA PRO A 459 4.99 2.27 -0.66
C PRO A 459 4.88 1.32 -1.87
N ILE A 460 5.27 1.83 -3.03
CA ILE A 460 5.72 1.05 -4.19
C ILE A 460 7.18 0.70 -3.94
N ALA A 461 7.56 -0.57 -4.03
CA ALA A 461 8.95 -0.94 -3.80
C ALA A 461 9.43 -2.00 -4.78
N ALA A 462 10.67 -1.82 -5.25
CA ALA A 462 11.44 -2.81 -5.99
C ALA A 462 12.69 -3.14 -5.17
N SER A 463 13.15 -4.39 -5.21
CA SER A 463 14.35 -4.80 -4.47
C SER A 463 15.17 -5.78 -5.27
N ALA A 464 16.49 -5.59 -5.26
CA ALA A 464 17.46 -6.44 -5.94
C ALA A 464 18.69 -6.62 -5.04
N CYS A 465 19.30 -7.80 -5.08
CA CYS A 465 20.63 -7.99 -4.52
C CYS A 465 21.66 -7.58 -5.56
N LEU A 466 22.45 -6.54 -5.26
CA LEU A 466 23.37 -5.89 -6.18
C LEU A 466 24.80 -6.11 -5.71
N THR A 467 25.67 -6.55 -6.62
CA THR A 467 27.13 -6.56 -6.42
C THR A 467 27.71 -5.14 -6.52
N PRO A 468 29.00 -4.92 -6.21
CA PRO A 468 29.60 -3.61 -6.43
C PRO A 468 29.45 -3.14 -7.89
N GLY A 469 29.03 -1.90 -8.09
CA GLY A 469 28.74 -1.38 -9.43
C GLY A 469 27.83 -0.16 -9.43
N THR A 470 27.56 0.36 -10.62
CA THR A 470 26.66 1.50 -10.85
C THR A 470 25.33 1.01 -11.42
N TYR A 471 24.23 1.54 -10.88
CA TYR A 471 22.87 1.13 -11.18
C TYR A 471 21.95 2.34 -11.32
N ARG A 472 20.74 2.10 -11.83
CA ARG A 472 19.73 3.15 -11.97
C ARG A 472 18.40 2.75 -11.36
N ALA A 473 17.76 3.66 -10.65
CA ALA A 473 16.38 3.58 -10.23
C ALA A 473 15.53 4.44 -11.18
N VAL A 474 14.39 3.93 -11.61
CA VAL A 474 13.49 4.68 -12.50
C VAL A 474 12.11 4.72 -11.91
N VAL A 475 11.58 5.92 -11.83
CA VAL A 475 10.23 6.18 -11.32
C VAL A 475 9.35 6.59 -12.48
N VAL A 476 8.17 5.97 -12.57
CA VAL A 476 7.26 6.23 -13.68
C VAL A 476 5.80 6.28 -13.20
N PRO A 477 5.00 7.32 -13.54
CA PRO A 477 3.60 7.39 -13.12
C PRO A 477 2.72 6.41 -13.90
N ALA A 478 1.57 5.97 -13.38
CA ALA A 478 0.62 5.16 -14.17
C ALA A 478 0.11 5.88 -15.44
N PHE A 479 -0.44 5.13 -16.41
CA PHE A 479 -1.00 5.69 -17.64
C PHE A 479 -2.32 6.44 -17.40
N GLN A 480 -2.21 7.67 -16.89
CA GLN A 480 -3.31 8.62 -16.70
C GLN A 480 -2.79 10.04 -16.97
N ASP A 481 -3.67 11.00 -17.28
CA ASP A 481 -3.25 12.40 -17.46
C ASP A 481 -2.97 13.05 -16.08
N LEU A 482 -1.73 13.48 -15.86
CA LEU A 482 -1.23 14.14 -14.64
C LEU A 482 -0.54 15.45 -15.02
N ALA A 483 -1.34 16.47 -15.35
CA ALA A 483 -0.82 17.80 -15.62
C ALA A 483 -0.26 18.42 -14.33
N CYS A 484 0.87 19.12 -14.41
CA CYS A 484 1.44 19.81 -13.25
C CYS A 484 0.50 20.89 -12.73
N GLY A 485 0.32 20.93 -11.41
CA GLY A 485 -0.54 21.92 -10.75
C GLY A 485 -2.04 21.62 -10.81
N SER A 486 -2.47 20.45 -11.32
CA SER A 486 -3.82 19.95 -11.04
C SER A 486 -3.96 19.72 -9.53
N SER A 487 -5.02 20.27 -8.91
CA SER A 487 -5.30 20.34 -7.47
C SER A 487 -4.63 19.25 -6.61
N GLY A 488 -3.81 19.66 -5.63
CA GLY A 488 -3.09 18.79 -4.69
C GLY A 488 -1.60 18.58 -5.02
N GLN A 489 -0.88 17.80 -4.20
CA GLN A 489 0.47 17.29 -4.55
C GLN A 489 0.38 15.96 -5.32
N SER A 490 -0.64 15.77 -6.16
CA SER A 490 -0.91 14.50 -6.87
C SER A 490 0.22 14.09 -7.83
N ASN A 491 1.01 15.06 -8.27
CA ASN A 491 2.22 14.84 -9.04
C ASN A 491 3.41 14.42 -8.15
N SER A 492 3.40 14.68 -6.85
CA SER A 492 4.58 14.48 -6.01
C SER A 492 4.76 13.02 -5.56
N TYR A 493 6.02 12.62 -5.41
CA TYR A 493 6.41 11.39 -4.76
C TYR A 493 7.62 11.59 -3.84
N ARG A 494 7.82 10.63 -2.94
CA ARG A 494 8.99 10.51 -2.09
C ARG A 494 9.67 9.17 -2.37
N LEU A 495 10.88 9.22 -2.92
CA LEU A 495 11.71 8.06 -3.20
C LEU A 495 12.73 7.87 -2.08
N SER A 496 13.01 6.62 -1.72
CA SER A 496 14.05 6.24 -0.76
C SER A 496 14.84 5.11 -1.37
N ILE A 497 16.17 5.23 -1.39
CA ILE A 497 17.08 4.17 -1.83
C ILE A 497 17.83 3.68 -0.60
N THR A 498 17.59 2.45 -0.20
CA THR A 498 18.23 1.85 0.99
C THR A 498 18.99 0.60 0.61
N GLY A 499 20.13 0.35 1.24
CA GLY A 499 20.94 -0.85 1.02
C GLY A 499 21.39 -1.46 2.34
N ALA A 500 21.37 -2.79 2.42
CA ALA A 500 21.92 -3.56 3.53
C ALA A 500 22.91 -4.61 3.01
N PRO A 501 24.02 -4.90 3.70
CA PRO A 501 24.97 -5.93 3.28
C PRO A 501 24.28 -7.28 3.03
N ALA A 502 24.58 -7.92 1.91
CA ALA A 502 24.00 -9.22 1.54
C ALA A 502 24.94 -10.04 0.66
N ALA A 503 24.83 -11.37 0.73
CA ALA A 503 25.52 -12.26 -0.21
C ALA A 503 24.75 -12.31 -1.52
N CYS A 504 25.17 -11.50 -2.49
CA CYS A 504 24.45 -11.38 -3.76
C CYS A 504 24.89 -12.42 -4.79
N PRO A 505 23.94 -13.06 -5.50
CA PRO A 505 24.25 -13.86 -6.67
C PRO A 505 24.98 -13.05 -7.75
N GLN A 506 25.87 -13.71 -8.48
CA GLN A 506 26.54 -13.09 -9.62
C GLN A 506 25.57 -12.95 -10.80
N LEU A 507 25.49 -11.76 -11.40
CA LEU A 507 24.75 -11.56 -12.64
C LEU A 507 25.56 -12.15 -13.81
N VAL A 508 24.94 -13.03 -14.58
CA VAL A 508 25.60 -13.64 -15.76
C VAL A 508 25.81 -12.56 -16.82
N ALA A 509 27.07 -12.29 -17.15
CA ALA A 509 27.47 -11.26 -18.10
C ALA A 509 27.38 -11.76 -19.56
N THR A 510 27.70 -10.90 -20.51
CA THR A 510 27.79 -11.24 -21.95
C THR A 510 29.22 -11.25 -22.47
N THR A 511 30.18 -10.78 -21.67
CA THR A 511 31.60 -10.67 -22.02
C THR A 511 32.45 -11.18 -20.87
N CYS A 512 33.54 -11.85 -21.24
CA CYS A 512 34.60 -12.21 -20.31
C CYS A 512 35.55 -11.00 -20.20
N ALA A 513 35.77 -10.53 -18.97
CA ALA A 513 36.60 -9.37 -18.70
C ALA A 513 38.09 -9.69 -18.91
N ASP A 514 38.52 -10.91 -18.57
CA ASP A 514 39.88 -11.39 -18.74
C ASP A 514 39.88 -12.86 -19.17
N PRO A 515 39.88 -13.16 -20.48
CA PRO A 515 39.78 -14.53 -20.98
C PRO A 515 41.08 -15.34 -20.87
N GLY A 516 42.19 -14.72 -20.49
CA GLY A 516 43.49 -15.38 -20.56
C GLY A 516 43.92 -15.76 -22.00
N PRO A 517 45.07 -16.45 -22.14
CA PRO A 517 45.62 -16.84 -23.44
C PRO A 517 44.92 -18.05 -24.08
N ASP A 518 44.28 -18.91 -23.29
CA ASP A 518 43.73 -20.18 -23.74
C ASP A 518 42.20 -20.22 -23.65
N THR A 519 41.58 -20.71 -24.72
CA THR A 519 40.12 -20.90 -24.80
C THR A 519 39.80 -22.32 -25.26
N GLN A 520 39.01 -23.05 -24.46
CA GLN A 520 38.52 -24.38 -24.80
C GLN A 520 36.99 -24.36 -24.95
N VAL A 521 36.52 -24.64 -26.17
CA VAL A 521 35.08 -24.73 -26.48
C VAL A 521 34.65 -26.19 -26.38
N ILE A 522 33.70 -26.47 -25.49
CA ILE A 522 33.12 -27.81 -25.32
C ILE A 522 31.78 -27.85 -26.04
N GLY A 523 31.77 -28.43 -27.23
CA GLY A 523 30.64 -28.43 -28.17
C GLY A 523 30.92 -27.52 -29.35
N SER A 524 29.98 -26.63 -29.69
CA SER A 524 30.15 -25.65 -30.78
C SER A 524 30.23 -24.21 -30.29
N ALA A 525 30.93 -23.38 -31.07
CA ALA A 525 31.21 -21.97 -30.76
C ALA A 525 29.98 -21.04 -30.75
N GLN A 526 28.81 -21.49 -31.23
CA GLN A 526 27.59 -20.66 -31.25
C GLN A 526 26.44 -21.34 -30.50
N ALA A 527 25.89 -20.64 -29.50
CA ALA A 527 24.60 -20.98 -28.92
C ALA A 527 23.51 -20.77 -30.00
N ALA A 528 22.59 -21.73 -30.15
CA ALA A 528 21.51 -21.59 -31.13
C ALA A 528 20.65 -20.36 -30.77
N PRO A 529 20.41 -19.43 -31.72
CA PRO A 529 19.68 -18.20 -31.45
C PRO A 529 18.21 -18.43 -31.03
N PHE A 530 17.67 -19.63 -31.29
CA PHE A 530 16.37 -20.08 -30.76
C PHE A 530 16.38 -21.60 -30.57
N GLY A 531 16.11 -22.09 -29.35
CA GLY A 531 15.91 -23.52 -29.09
C GLY A 531 16.75 -24.10 -27.95
N GLY A 532 16.74 -23.47 -26.77
CA GLY A 532 17.34 -24.06 -25.58
C GLY A 532 16.77 -25.46 -25.27
N LEU A 533 17.55 -26.28 -24.58
CA LEU A 533 17.15 -27.64 -24.19
C LEU A 533 15.83 -27.60 -23.43
N VAL A 534 14.90 -28.52 -23.72
CA VAL A 534 13.57 -28.46 -23.13
C VAL A 534 13.63 -28.75 -21.61
N ALA A 535 13.11 -27.84 -20.79
CA ALA A 535 12.83 -28.01 -19.37
C ALA A 535 11.36 -28.43 -19.12
N CYS A 536 11.16 -29.16 -18.03
CA CYS A 536 9.87 -29.49 -17.47
C CYS A 536 9.06 -28.24 -17.06
N ALA A 537 7.77 -28.21 -17.40
CA ALA A 537 6.82 -27.20 -16.95
C ALA A 537 5.60 -27.88 -16.31
N VAL A 538 4.98 -27.27 -15.30
CA VAL A 538 3.76 -27.79 -14.68
C VAL A 538 2.55 -27.48 -15.56
N ASN A 539 1.77 -28.52 -15.84
CA ASN A 539 0.44 -28.53 -16.48
C ASN A 539 0.39 -28.64 -18.02
N PRO A 540 0.18 -29.86 -18.57
CA PRO A 540 -0.13 -30.07 -20.00
C PRO A 540 -1.49 -29.53 -20.44
N ALA A 541 -2.44 -29.33 -19.51
CA ALA A 541 -3.80 -28.85 -19.79
C ALA A 541 -3.89 -27.31 -19.89
N ALA A 542 -2.82 -26.60 -19.57
CA ALA A 542 -2.67 -25.17 -19.83
C ALA A 542 -1.28 -24.94 -20.45
N PRO A 543 -1.18 -24.62 -21.76
CA PRO A 543 0.13 -24.35 -22.39
C PRO A 543 0.81 -23.03 -21.91
N ASN A 544 0.16 -22.37 -20.93
CA ASN A 544 0.53 -21.29 -20.00
C ASN A 544 0.88 -19.91 -20.55
N CYS A 545 -0.08 -18.98 -20.45
CA CYS A 545 0.17 -17.53 -20.51
C CYS A 545 0.14 -16.86 -19.13
N GLY A 546 0.03 -17.64 -18.05
CA GLY A 546 0.07 -17.14 -16.66
C GLY A 546 -0.09 -18.22 -15.57
N GLY A 547 0.22 -19.49 -15.86
CA GLY A 547 -0.12 -20.63 -14.98
C GLY A 547 0.98 -21.66 -14.70
N GLY A 548 2.23 -21.45 -15.13
CA GLY A 548 3.29 -22.43 -14.83
C GLY A 548 4.66 -22.05 -15.39
N GLY A 549 5.62 -21.89 -14.49
CA GLY A 549 7.05 -21.75 -14.76
C GLY A 549 7.80 -23.09 -14.85
N THR A 550 9.11 -23.00 -15.01
CA THR A 550 10.02 -24.16 -15.03
C THR A 550 10.08 -24.83 -13.65
N THR A 551 9.86 -26.15 -13.60
CA THR A 551 10.13 -26.94 -12.38
C THR A 551 11.62 -27.15 -12.19
N ARG A 552 12.05 -27.71 -11.05
CA ARG A 552 13.48 -27.94 -10.81
C ARG A 552 14.10 -28.83 -11.91
N ASN A 553 15.20 -28.38 -12.53
CA ASN A 553 15.95 -29.16 -13.52
C ASN A 553 17.44 -28.99 -13.31
N ARG A 554 18.20 -30.05 -13.58
CA ARG A 554 19.67 -29.99 -13.61
C ARG A 554 20.20 -30.38 -14.97
N TYR A 555 21.13 -29.59 -15.50
CA TYR A 555 21.88 -29.86 -16.71
C TYR A 555 23.35 -30.04 -16.32
N ALA A 556 23.99 -31.12 -16.75
CA ALA A 556 25.41 -31.37 -16.52
C ALA A 556 26.12 -31.53 -17.87
N ARG A 557 27.26 -30.87 -18.05
CA ARG A 557 28.11 -30.99 -19.24
C ARG A 557 29.47 -31.52 -18.80
N VAL A 558 29.86 -32.66 -19.35
CA VAL A 558 31.18 -33.25 -19.11
C VAL A 558 32.20 -32.63 -20.05
N VAL A 559 33.25 -32.07 -19.47
CA VAL A 559 34.46 -31.57 -20.12
C VAL A 559 35.50 -32.67 -20.06
N PRO A 560 35.91 -33.24 -21.22
CA PRO A 560 36.93 -34.27 -21.26
C PRO A 560 38.25 -33.78 -20.65
N ALA A 561 38.96 -34.66 -19.95
CA ALA A 561 40.24 -34.35 -19.31
C ALA A 561 41.25 -33.61 -20.22
N ALA A 562 41.31 -33.96 -21.51
CA ALA A 562 42.22 -33.34 -22.47
C ALA A 562 41.87 -31.88 -22.84
N GLN A 563 40.73 -31.37 -22.37
CA GLN A 563 40.22 -30.02 -22.63
C GLN A 563 40.04 -29.22 -21.34
N VAL A 564 40.41 -29.78 -20.18
CA VAL A 564 40.44 -29.07 -18.91
C VAL A 564 41.66 -28.15 -18.91
N LEU A 565 41.45 -26.88 -18.54
CA LEU A 565 42.53 -25.90 -18.32
C LEU A 565 43.05 -26.04 -16.87
N ASP A 566 44.30 -25.65 -16.64
CA ASP A 566 44.88 -25.65 -15.30
C ASP A 566 44.32 -24.51 -14.45
N GLU A 567 43.95 -23.39 -15.08
CA GLU A 567 43.29 -22.25 -14.42
C GLU A 567 42.10 -21.76 -15.25
N LEU A 568 41.04 -21.32 -14.57
CA LEU A 568 39.84 -20.78 -15.18
C LEU A 568 39.58 -19.33 -14.75
N SER A 569 39.69 -18.39 -15.68
CA SER A 569 39.46 -16.95 -15.47
C SER A 569 38.01 -16.55 -15.79
N CYS A 570 37.39 -17.21 -16.76
CA CYS A 570 35.95 -17.10 -17.03
C CYS A 570 35.34 -18.42 -17.51
N LEU A 571 34.05 -18.60 -17.21
CA LEU A 571 33.25 -19.70 -17.75
C LEU A 571 32.08 -19.16 -18.55
N SER A 572 32.03 -19.46 -19.85
CA SER A 572 30.88 -19.11 -20.67
C SER A 572 29.94 -20.30 -20.83
N ILE A 573 28.64 -20.07 -20.59
CA ILE A 573 27.57 -21.06 -20.63
C ILE A 573 26.45 -20.62 -21.58
N GLY A 574 25.95 -21.54 -22.40
CA GLY A 574 24.75 -21.29 -23.17
C GLY A 574 23.52 -21.21 -22.26
N VAL A 575 22.80 -20.09 -22.25
CA VAL A 575 21.61 -19.90 -21.40
C VAL A 575 20.42 -19.41 -22.20
N PHE A 576 19.22 -19.82 -21.79
CA PHE A 576 17.96 -19.40 -22.37
C PHE A 576 16.94 -19.08 -21.27
N SER A 577 16.62 -17.79 -21.12
CA SER A 577 15.73 -17.25 -20.09
C SER A 577 14.57 -16.48 -20.73
N VAL A 578 13.34 -16.94 -20.48
CA VAL A 578 12.13 -16.39 -21.12
C VAL A 578 10.96 -16.29 -20.15
N ARG A 579 10.00 -15.43 -20.50
CA ARG A 579 8.69 -15.36 -19.87
C ARG A 579 7.59 -15.67 -20.89
N ARG A 580 6.62 -16.49 -20.50
CA ARG A 580 5.40 -16.70 -21.30
C ARG A 580 4.26 -15.84 -20.80
N GLN A 581 3.64 -15.11 -21.72
CA GLN A 581 2.47 -14.29 -21.44
C GLN A 581 1.56 -14.16 -22.66
N THR A 582 0.35 -13.67 -22.44
CA THR A 582 -0.63 -13.41 -23.50
C THR A 582 -0.18 -12.19 -24.29
N ASN A 583 -0.03 -12.34 -25.61
CA ASN A 583 0.30 -11.24 -26.50
C ASN A 583 -0.94 -10.35 -26.78
N ALA A 584 -0.74 -9.24 -27.47
CA ALA A 584 -1.82 -8.30 -27.82
C ALA A 584 -2.96 -8.94 -28.66
N ALA A 585 -2.70 -10.07 -29.33
CA ALA A 585 -3.70 -10.83 -30.08
C ALA A 585 -4.45 -11.87 -29.24
N GLY A 586 -4.25 -11.89 -27.92
CA GLY A 586 -4.88 -12.85 -27.00
C GLY A 586 -4.25 -14.25 -27.05
N ALA A 587 -3.14 -14.44 -27.75
CA ALA A 587 -2.46 -15.73 -27.91
C ALA A 587 -1.23 -15.83 -27.01
N CYS A 588 -0.87 -17.06 -26.62
CA CYS A 588 0.34 -17.28 -25.85
C CYS A 588 1.60 -17.08 -26.68
N ALA A 589 2.53 -16.28 -26.17
CA ALA A 589 3.84 -16.10 -26.78
C ALA A 589 4.96 -16.13 -25.73
N SER A 590 6.17 -16.49 -26.18
CA SER A 590 7.39 -16.43 -25.37
C SER A 590 8.09 -15.10 -25.65
N PHE A 591 8.47 -14.41 -24.59
CA PHE A 591 9.19 -13.16 -24.60
C PHE A 591 10.51 -13.34 -23.85
N VAL A 592 11.47 -12.46 -24.12
CA VAL A 592 12.67 -12.30 -23.28
C VAL A 592 12.20 -12.10 -21.84
N SER A 593 12.82 -12.78 -20.87
CA SER A 593 12.49 -12.58 -19.46
C SER A 593 12.74 -11.12 -19.07
N ASP A 594 11.75 -10.49 -18.46
CA ASP A 594 11.80 -9.09 -18.01
C ASP A 594 12.44 -8.94 -16.62
N ILE A 595 12.83 -10.05 -15.99
CA ILE A 595 13.63 -10.10 -14.76
C ILE A 595 14.72 -11.18 -14.88
N PRO A 596 15.84 -11.07 -14.16
CA PRO A 596 16.86 -12.11 -14.11
C PRO A 596 16.34 -13.35 -13.36
N LEU A 597 16.63 -14.56 -13.85
CA LEU A 597 16.16 -15.81 -13.23
C LEU A 597 17.28 -16.49 -12.44
N PRO A 598 17.03 -16.96 -11.20
CA PRO A 598 18.06 -17.58 -10.38
C PRO A 598 18.42 -18.97 -10.91
N ALA A 599 19.70 -19.31 -10.80
CA ALA A 599 20.22 -20.65 -10.95
C ALA A 599 21.48 -20.81 -10.09
N THR A 600 21.96 -22.03 -9.98
CA THR A 600 23.26 -22.34 -9.39
C THR A 600 24.13 -22.99 -10.45
N ILE A 601 25.38 -22.55 -10.58
CA ILE A 601 26.39 -23.15 -11.45
C ILE A 601 27.46 -23.78 -10.57
N GLY A 602 27.55 -25.10 -10.58
CA GLY A 602 28.60 -25.85 -9.89
C GLY A 602 29.63 -26.39 -10.88
N ILE A 603 30.89 -26.38 -10.46
CA ILE A 603 32.02 -27.00 -11.15
C ILE A 603 32.47 -28.16 -10.27
N TYR A 604 32.55 -29.36 -10.85
CA TYR A 604 32.88 -30.58 -10.14
C TYR A 604 33.99 -31.36 -10.87
N ARG A 605 34.79 -32.12 -10.13
CA ARG A 605 35.67 -33.16 -10.69
C ARG A 605 34.91 -34.48 -10.70
N ASP A 606 35.07 -35.26 -11.76
CA ASP A 606 34.47 -36.61 -11.90
C ASP A 606 35.52 -37.68 -11.60
N GLU A 607 35.33 -38.41 -10.49
CA GLU A 607 36.31 -39.37 -9.98
C GLU A 607 36.43 -40.65 -10.82
N ASN A 608 35.36 -41.07 -11.51
CA ASN A 608 35.31 -42.36 -12.21
C ASN A 608 35.33 -42.23 -13.74
N GLY A 609 35.21 -41.00 -14.26
CA GLY A 609 35.25 -40.69 -15.70
C GLY A 609 34.02 -41.17 -16.49
N GLY A 610 32.97 -41.60 -15.78
CA GLY A 610 31.75 -42.18 -16.30
C GLY A 610 30.64 -41.15 -16.51
N ALA A 611 29.38 -41.59 -16.40
CA ALA A 611 28.25 -40.68 -16.43
C ALA A 611 28.13 -39.99 -15.07
N PRO A 612 27.97 -38.65 -15.00
CA PRO A 612 27.85 -37.94 -13.73
C PRO A 612 26.73 -38.50 -12.85
N THR A 613 26.97 -38.65 -11.55
CA THR A 613 25.96 -39.07 -10.57
C THR A 613 25.66 -37.95 -9.58
N ASN A 614 25.66 -38.20 -8.26
CA ASN A 614 25.47 -37.13 -7.28
C ASN A 614 26.81 -36.54 -6.84
N ALA A 615 26.76 -35.30 -6.36
CA ALA A 615 27.89 -34.71 -5.67
C ALA A 615 28.01 -35.26 -4.25
N TYR A 616 29.24 -35.42 -3.78
CA TYR A 616 29.50 -35.64 -2.36
C TYR A 616 28.93 -34.48 -1.53
N ALA A 617 28.40 -34.79 -0.35
CA ALA A 617 28.03 -33.77 0.62
C ALA A 617 29.28 -33.02 1.11
N ALA A 618 29.09 -31.83 1.69
CA ALA A 618 30.20 -31.00 2.18
C ALA A 618 31.06 -31.70 3.26
N ASP A 619 30.52 -32.70 3.95
CA ASP A 619 31.23 -33.53 4.94
C ASP A 619 31.93 -34.76 4.31
N GLY A 620 31.94 -34.86 2.98
CA GLY A 620 32.52 -35.98 2.22
C GLY A 620 31.65 -37.23 2.18
N THR A 621 30.45 -37.21 2.77
CA THR A 621 29.55 -38.37 2.72
C THR A 621 28.84 -38.48 1.36
N CYS A 622 28.50 -39.70 0.97
CA CYS A 622 27.66 -39.96 -0.19
C CYS A 622 26.30 -40.55 0.28
N PRO A 623 25.25 -39.72 0.43
CA PRO A 623 24.01 -40.14 1.09
C PRO A 623 23.27 -41.31 0.42
N ASP A 624 23.42 -41.47 -0.89
CA ASP A 624 22.78 -42.52 -1.68
C ASP A 624 23.76 -43.59 -2.16
N GLY A 625 25.02 -43.53 -1.74
CA GLY A 625 26.08 -44.47 -2.11
C GLY A 625 26.47 -44.44 -3.60
N ASN A 626 25.94 -43.48 -4.37
CA ASN A 626 26.19 -43.31 -5.80
C ASN A 626 26.54 -41.84 -6.11
N CYS A 627 27.73 -41.44 -5.67
CA CYS A 627 28.33 -40.13 -5.88
C CYS A 627 29.69 -40.31 -6.52
N ASP A 628 29.99 -39.46 -7.48
CA ASP A 628 31.28 -39.42 -8.19
C ASP A 628 31.69 -37.98 -8.55
N MET A 629 30.90 -36.98 -8.13
CA MET A 629 31.21 -35.58 -8.35
C MET A 629 31.75 -34.93 -7.07
N VAL A 630 32.99 -34.44 -7.11
CA VAL A 630 33.60 -33.67 -6.03
C VAL A 630 33.51 -32.18 -6.36
N LEU A 631 32.93 -31.39 -5.46
CA LEU A 631 32.75 -29.95 -5.70
C LEU A 631 34.10 -29.23 -5.74
N VAL A 632 34.34 -28.49 -6.82
CA VAL A 632 35.46 -27.53 -6.94
C VAL A 632 34.99 -26.15 -6.50
N ASN A 633 33.92 -25.65 -7.11
CA ASN A 633 33.35 -24.35 -6.77
C ASN A 633 31.87 -24.27 -7.17
N GLU A 634 31.09 -23.44 -6.48
CA GLU A 634 29.67 -23.25 -6.73
C GLU A 634 29.29 -21.77 -6.69
N PHE A 635 28.47 -21.36 -7.67
CA PHE A 635 28.05 -19.98 -7.86
C PHE A 635 26.53 -19.88 -7.85
N ASN A 636 26.00 -19.02 -6.99
CA ASN A 636 24.63 -18.55 -7.15
C ASN A 636 24.62 -17.47 -8.23
N VAL A 637 23.79 -17.64 -9.24
CA VAL A 637 23.75 -16.75 -10.40
C VAL A 637 22.35 -16.24 -10.70
N LEU A 638 22.28 -15.05 -11.27
CA LEU A 638 21.09 -14.49 -11.88
C LEU A 638 21.29 -14.44 -13.38
N VAL A 639 20.39 -15.08 -14.13
CA VAL A 639 20.47 -15.20 -15.60
C VAL A 639 19.55 -14.17 -16.26
N PRO A 640 20.10 -13.14 -16.92
CA PRO A 640 19.35 -12.19 -17.73
C PRO A 640 18.44 -12.87 -18.76
N GLY A 641 17.36 -12.19 -19.14
CA GLY A 641 16.48 -12.64 -20.21
C GLY A 641 17.18 -12.77 -21.56
N GLY A 642 16.75 -13.74 -22.37
CA GLY A 642 17.21 -13.93 -23.74
C GLY A 642 17.88 -15.29 -23.96
N ALA A 643 18.36 -15.49 -25.20
CA ALA A 643 19.13 -16.66 -25.63
C ALA A 643 20.53 -16.19 -26.02
N TYR A 644 21.56 -16.52 -25.23
CA TYR A 644 22.93 -16.09 -25.52
C TYR A 644 23.95 -16.97 -24.79
N LYS A 645 25.24 -16.74 -25.08
CA LYS A 645 26.36 -17.31 -24.35
C LYS A 645 26.67 -16.38 -23.17
N GLY A 646 26.16 -16.72 -22.00
CA GLY A 646 26.37 -15.97 -20.77
C GLY A 646 27.74 -16.27 -20.17
N VAL A 647 28.32 -15.33 -19.43
CA VAL A 647 29.68 -15.43 -18.89
C VAL A 647 29.67 -15.26 -17.38
N LEU A 648 30.31 -16.20 -16.69
CA LEU A 648 30.74 -16.06 -15.31
C LEU A 648 32.18 -15.56 -15.32
N ASN A 649 32.39 -14.37 -14.76
CA ASN A 649 33.73 -13.83 -14.56
C ASN A 649 34.23 -14.25 -13.18
N PHE A 650 35.51 -14.60 -13.07
CA PHE A 650 36.13 -14.94 -11.80
C PHE A 650 37.19 -13.88 -11.48
N PRO A 651 36.88 -12.90 -10.60
CA PRO A 651 37.84 -11.86 -10.22
C PRO A 651 39.14 -12.42 -9.63
N THR A 652 39.02 -13.57 -8.96
CA THR A 652 40.14 -14.46 -8.64
C THR A 652 39.96 -15.72 -9.49
N PRO A 653 40.89 -16.03 -10.41
CA PRO A 653 40.81 -17.23 -11.23
C PRO A 653 40.69 -18.49 -10.38
N ILE A 654 39.96 -19.48 -10.89
CA ILE A 654 39.78 -20.77 -10.22
C ILE A 654 40.93 -21.67 -10.61
N CYS A 655 41.73 -22.07 -9.62
CA CYS A 655 42.76 -23.06 -9.82
C CYS A 655 42.17 -24.47 -9.96
N LEU A 656 42.52 -25.17 -11.03
CA LEU A 656 42.06 -26.52 -11.35
C LEU A 656 43.17 -27.58 -11.25
N GLU A 657 44.40 -27.23 -10.84
CA GLU A 657 45.52 -28.17 -10.67
C GLU A 657 45.23 -29.39 -9.79
N ASP A 658 44.36 -29.26 -8.79
CA ASP A 658 43.91 -30.41 -7.99
C ASP A 658 42.99 -31.37 -8.78
N VAL A 659 42.78 -31.19 -10.10
CA VAL A 659 42.12 -32.17 -10.98
C VAL A 659 43.27 -33.11 -11.35
N PRO A 660 43.30 -34.36 -10.85
CA PRO A 660 44.30 -35.31 -11.27
C PRO A 660 44.32 -35.42 -12.79
N ALA A 661 45.52 -35.36 -13.36
CA ALA A 661 45.70 -35.46 -14.82
C ALA A 661 44.96 -36.68 -15.38
N GLY A 662 44.06 -36.44 -16.34
CA GLY A 662 43.23 -37.48 -16.95
C GLY A 662 41.80 -37.62 -16.39
N GLN A 663 41.40 -36.83 -15.39
CA GLN A 663 40.01 -36.77 -14.93
C GLN A 663 39.17 -35.73 -15.68
N ASN A 664 37.87 -36.02 -15.82
CA ASN A 664 36.93 -35.10 -16.44
C ASN A 664 36.49 -34.02 -15.45
N LEU A 665 36.14 -32.86 -15.97
CA LEU A 665 35.45 -31.80 -15.23
C LEU A 665 33.96 -31.82 -15.60
N VAL A 666 33.07 -31.57 -14.66
CA VAL A 666 31.62 -31.52 -14.89
C VAL A 666 31.09 -30.16 -14.47
N VAL A 667 30.49 -29.44 -15.41
CA VAL A 667 29.77 -28.20 -15.13
C VAL A 667 28.30 -28.50 -15.01
N VAL A 668 27.68 -28.12 -13.89
CA VAL A 668 26.27 -28.37 -13.60
C VAL A 668 25.52 -27.05 -13.43
N MET A 669 24.42 -26.88 -14.14
CA MET A 669 23.43 -25.84 -13.89
C MET A 669 22.22 -26.44 -13.18
N ASP A 670 22.01 -26.08 -11.91
CA ASP A 670 20.79 -26.38 -11.14
C ASP A 670 19.83 -25.20 -11.25
N ILE A 671 18.67 -25.43 -11.87
CA ILE A 671 17.60 -24.46 -11.99
C ILE A 671 16.57 -24.82 -10.93
N PRO A 672 16.27 -23.92 -9.97
CA PRO A 672 15.29 -24.17 -8.92
C PRO A 672 13.87 -24.25 -9.50
N ASP A 673 12.92 -24.71 -8.68
CA ASP A 673 11.50 -24.64 -9.07
C ASP A 673 11.03 -23.18 -9.04
N LEU A 674 10.82 -22.61 -10.23
CA LEU A 674 10.34 -21.24 -10.42
C LEU A 674 8.82 -21.13 -10.18
N ASN A 675 8.13 -22.25 -9.90
CA ASN A 675 6.72 -22.25 -9.49
C ASN A 675 6.53 -22.10 -7.98
N ALA A 676 7.52 -22.48 -7.18
CA ALA A 676 7.41 -22.48 -5.72
C ALA A 676 7.54 -21.07 -5.10
N GLY A 677 7.60 -20.02 -5.92
CA GLY A 677 7.75 -18.64 -5.48
C GLY A 677 9.18 -18.32 -5.06
N GLN A 678 10.12 -18.34 -6.01
CA GLN A 678 11.47 -17.85 -5.75
C GLN A 678 11.43 -16.36 -5.37
N PRO A 679 12.32 -15.88 -4.48
CA PRO A 679 12.38 -14.46 -4.14
C PRO A 679 12.44 -13.58 -5.38
N GLY A 680 11.54 -12.60 -5.50
CA GLY A 680 11.44 -11.71 -6.66
C GLY A 680 10.73 -12.29 -7.89
N ILE A 681 10.33 -13.56 -7.88
CA ILE A 681 9.61 -14.22 -8.99
C ILE A 681 8.22 -14.63 -8.50
N PRO A 682 7.14 -14.01 -9.02
CA PRO A 682 5.80 -14.39 -8.61
C PRO A 682 5.49 -15.83 -9.06
N ALA A 683 4.91 -16.62 -8.15
CA ALA A 683 4.55 -18.01 -8.42
C ALA A 683 3.62 -18.12 -9.64
N ALA A 684 3.78 -19.19 -10.42
CA ALA A 684 3.01 -19.48 -11.63
C ALA A 684 3.10 -18.44 -12.77
N SER A 685 4.04 -17.49 -12.74
CA SER A 685 4.15 -16.38 -13.71
C SER A 685 4.67 -16.74 -15.11
N GLY A 686 4.84 -18.03 -15.42
CA GLY A 686 5.26 -18.47 -16.76
C GLY A 686 6.75 -18.25 -17.08
N TYR A 687 7.59 -17.99 -16.07
CA TYR A 687 9.04 -17.86 -16.26
C TYR A 687 9.70 -19.21 -16.51
N GLY A 688 10.64 -19.24 -17.44
CA GLY A 688 11.40 -20.44 -17.75
C GLY A 688 12.87 -20.16 -18.03
N LEU A 689 13.73 -20.90 -17.33
CA LEU A 689 15.17 -20.94 -17.53
C LEU A 689 15.61 -22.33 -18.00
N ARG A 690 16.56 -22.37 -18.95
CA ARG A 690 17.06 -23.59 -19.59
C ARG A 690 18.52 -23.40 -20.02
N ALA A 691 19.27 -24.50 -20.09
CA ALA A 691 20.56 -24.53 -20.79
C ALA A 691 20.34 -24.37 -22.31
N ALA A 692 21.10 -23.49 -22.97
CA ALA A 692 21.05 -23.31 -24.42
C ALA A 692 22.03 -24.26 -25.12
N GLY A 693 21.51 -25.15 -25.96
CA GLY A 693 22.31 -26.10 -26.72
C GLY A 693 22.34 -25.83 -28.22
N ASN A 694 23.12 -26.61 -28.96
CA ASN A 694 23.07 -26.69 -30.42
C ASN A 694 23.18 -28.13 -30.92
N THR A 695 22.84 -28.34 -32.20
CA THR A 695 22.90 -29.64 -32.88
C THR A 695 24.00 -29.62 -33.96
N VAL A 696 25.27 -29.54 -33.56
CA VAL A 696 26.38 -29.62 -34.52
C VAL A 696 26.72 -31.09 -34.80
N ALA A 697 26.78 -31.45 -36.07
CA ALA A 697 27.12 -32.80 -36.50
C ALA A 697 28.58 -33.14 -36.09
N GLY A 698 28.76 -34.23 -35.35
CA GLY A 698 30.06 -34.68 -34.84
C GLY A 698 30.36 -34.30 -33.40
N ASP A 699 29.50 -33.49 -32.73
CA ASP A 699 29.61 -33.29 -31.29
C ASP A 699 29.21 -34.58 -30.56
N THR A 700 30.08 -35.05 -29.67
CA THR A 700 29.84 -36.30 -28.94
C THR A 700 28.80 -36.04 -27.84
N PRO A 701 27.78 -36.89 -27.65
CA PRO A 701 26.81 -36.68 -26.57
C PRO A 701 27.48 -36.75 -25.19
N ASN A 702 27.57 -35.61 -24.53
CA ASN A 702 28.19 -35.44 -23.20
C ASN A 702 27.40 -34.45 -22.31
N THR A 703 26.18 -34.11 -22.72
CA THR A 703 25.23 -33.38 -21.89
C THR A 703 24.29 -34.38 -21.21
N TYR A 704 24.24 -34.32 -19.90
CA TYR A 704 23.34 -35.09 -19.06
C TYR A 704 22.29 -34.19 -18.44
N VAL A 705 21.11 -34.74 -18.20
CA VAL A 705 19.99 -34.01 -17.60
C VAL A 705 19.36 -34.84 -16.50
N ARG A 706 18.89 -34.14 -15.47
CA ARG A 706 18.04 -34.69 -14.43
C ARG A 706 16.82 -33.78 -14.32
N LEU A 707 15.69 -34.28 -14.84
CA LEU A 707 14.47 -33.52 -15.05
C LEU A 707 13.40 -33.97 -14.07
N SER A 708 12.89 -33.08 -13.21
CA SER A 708 11.96 -33.47 -12.14
C SER A 708 10.63 -34.06 -12.65
N CYS A 709 10.25 -33.83 -13.91
CA CYS A 709 9.02 -34.35 -14.50
C CYS A 709 9.19 -35.63 -15.32
N ALA A 710 10.41 -36.00 -15.72
CA ALA A 710 10.69 -37.15 -16.56
C ALA A 710 11.42 -38.27 -15.81
N ASP A 711 12.03 -37.94 -14.67
CA ASP A 711 12.89 -38.85 -13.93
C ASP A 711 12.33 -39.17 -12.54
N THR A 712 11.87 -40.40 -12.35
CA THR A 712 11.45 -40.95 -11.04
C THR A 712 12.61 -41.59 -10.27
N ALA A 713 13.75 -41.83 -10.93
CA ALA A 713 14.94 -42.45 -10.34
C ALA A 713 15.92 -41.42 -9.74
N GLY A 714 15.85 -40.16 -10.16
CA GLY A 714 16.73 -39.10 -9.67
C GLY A 714 18.16 -39.23 -10.18
N THR A 715 18.37 -39.81 -11.36
CA THR A 715 19.68 -40.09 -11.95
C THR A 715 19.89 -39.25 -13.22
N TYR A 716 21.12 -38.78 -13.45
CA TYR A 716 21.46 -38.14 -14.71
C TYR A 716 21.35 -39.12 -15.88
N VAL A 717 20.68 -38.68 -16.94
CA VAL A 717 20.56 -39.41 -18.20
C VAL A 717 21.09 -38.55 -19.34
N LEU A 718 21.66 -39.18 -20.38
CA LEU A 718 22.11 -38.45 -21.57
C LEU A 718 20.94 -37.68 -22.17
N ALA A 719 21.14 -36.39 -22.50
CA ALA A 719 20.09 -35.54 -23.04
C ALA A 719 19.43 -36.18 -24.28
N THR A 720 20.24 -36.75 -25.17
CA THR A 720 19.79 -37.45 -26.40
C THR A 720 18.91 -38.67 -26.15
N SER A 721 18.94 -39.24 -24.94
CA SER A 721 18.12 -40.40 -24.57
C SER A 721 16.70 -40.05 -24.10
N VAL A 722 16.42 -38.75 -23.84
CA VAL A 722 15.12 -38.26 -23.30
C VAL A 722 14.08 -38.04 -24.42
N GLY A 723 14.38 -38.44 -25.66
CA GLY A 723 13.46 -38.45 -26.81
C GLY A 723 13.89 -37.54 -27.96
N ALA A 724 13.19 -37.62 -29.10
CA ALA A 724 13.58 -36.98 -30.36
C ALA A 724 13.69 -35.43 -30.32
N ALA A 725 13.17 -34.78 -29.27
CA ALA A 725 13.26 -33.34 -29.04
C ALA A 725 14.59 -32.88 -28.41
N PHE A 726 15.48 -33.80 -28.02
CA PHE A 726 16.71 -33.52 -27.27
C PHE A 726 17.99 -33.90 -28.02
N THR A 727 18.12 -33.46 -29.28
CA THR A 727 19.33 -33.75 -30.08
C THR A 727 20.48 -32.77 -29.83
N ALA A 728 20.29 -31.79 -28.95
CA ALA A 728 21.23 -30.71 -28.70
C ALA A 728 22.11 -30.95 -27.47
N ASN A 729 23.27 -30.32 -27.51
CA ASN A 729 24.34 -30.43 -26.53
C ASN A 729 24.56 -29.04 -25.90
N TRP A 730 24.67 -28.96 -24.56
CA TRP A 730 24.85 -27.68 -23.87
C TRP A 730 26.20 -27.06 -24.22
N VAL A 731 26.21 -25.79 -24.61
CA VAL A 731 27.43 -25.07 -24.99
C VAL A 731 28.17 -24.57 -23.75
N LEU A 732 29.44 -24.91 -23.66
CA LEU A 732 30.36 -24.42 -22.64
C LEU A 732 31.65 -23.92 -23.29
N GLU A 733 32.24 -22.86 -22.75
CA GLU A 733 33.55 -22.36 -23.14
C GLU A 733 34.35 -21.97 -21.90
N LEU A 734 35.51 -22.58 -21.74
CA LEU A 734 36.45 -22.34 -20.66
C LEU A 734 37.50 -21.35 -21.17
N ASN A 735 37.76 -20.30 -20.40
CA ASN A 735 38.76 -19.27 -20.71
C ASN A 735 39.72 -19.15 -19.52
N GLY A 736 41.03 -19.19 -19.77
CA GLY A 736 42.06 -19.10 -18.74
C GLY A 736 43.44 -19.46 -19.27
N THR A 737 44.24 -20.18 -18.48
CA THR A 737 45.57 -20.68 -18.89
C THR A 737 45.62 -22.21 -18.85
N ALA A 738 46.23 -22.78 -19.88
CA ALA A 738 46.53 -24.21 -19.98
C ALA A 738 47.85 -24.60 -19.30
N VAL A 739 48.56 -23.64 -18.70
CA VAL A 739 49.85 -23.86 -18.02
C VAL A 739 49.75 -23.29 -16.62
N GLY A 740 49.51 -24.18 -15.65
CA GLY A 740 49.50 -23.91 -14.21
C GLY A 740 48.49 -22.87 -13.73
N CYS A 741 48.05 -23.00 -12.48
CA CYS A 741 47.46 -21.87 -11.76
C CYS A 741 48.60 -20.94 -11.42
N GLY A 742 48.52 -19.67 -11.76
CA GLY A 742 49.63 -18.72 -11.67
C GLY A 742 50.15 -18.41 -10.25
N GLY A 743 50.68 -19.39 -9.53
CA GLY A 743 51.96 -19.18 -8.90
C GLY A 743 52.97 -19.13 -10.03
N SER A 744 53.59 -17.98 -10.26
CA SER A 744 54.92 -17.95 -10.88
C SER A 744 55.68 -19.18 -10.38
N ALA A 745 56.47 -19.86 -11.22
CA ALA A 745 57.42 -20.90 -10.76
C ALA A 745 58.43 -20.38 -9.70
N CYS A 746 58.22 -19.14 -9.27
CA CYS A 746 58.95 -18.23 -8.43
C CYS A 746 57.93 -17.34 -7.66
N PRO A 747 57.18 -17.82 -6.66
CA PRO A 747 56.27 -16.98 -5.88
C PRO A 747 56.94 -15.73 -5.26
N ALA A 748 58.27 -15.78 -5.11
CA ALA A 748 59.10 -14.69 -4.64
C ALA A 748 59.46 -13.61 -5.68
N ASP A 749 59.06 -13.77 -6.94
CA ASP A 749 59.15 -12.75 -7.99
C ASP A 749 57.88 -11.89 -7.92
N LEU A 750 57.99 -10.78 -7.20
CA LEU A 750 56.85 -9.93 -6.82
C LEU A 750 56.55 -8.84 -7.85
N ASN A 751 57.44 -8.66 -8.84
CA ASN A 751 57.29 -7.68 -9.91
C ASN A 751 57.10 -8.32 -11.31
N ASP A 752 57.03 -9.64 -11.37
CA ASP A 752 56.83 -10.49 -12.55
C ASP A 752 57.91 -10.31 -13.65
N ASP A 753 59.17 -10.05 -13.27
CA ASP A 753 60.28 -9.83 -14.21
C ASP A 753 61.10 -11.11 -14.55
N ASN A 754 60.72 -12.25 -13.97
CA ASN A 754 61.36 -13.58 -14.01
C ASN A 754 62.68 -13.68 -13.21
N PHE A 755 62.98 -12.73 -12.33
CA PHE A 755 64.15 -12.74 -11.46
C PHE A 755 63.83 -12.33 -10.03
N VAL A 756 63.98 -13.25 -9.07
CA VAL A 756 63.95 -12.91 -7.65
C VAL A 756 65.23 -12.17 -7.27
N ASN A 757 65.12 -10.86 -7.09
CA ASN A 757 66.26 -9.99 -6.87
C ASN A 757 65.96 -8.87 -5.84
N GLY A 758 66.81 -7.83 -5.84
CA GLY A 758 66.70 -6.72 -4.89
C GLY A 758 65.41 -5.90 -5.03
N ASP A 759 64.80 -5.92 -6.22
CA ASP A 759 63.55 -5.22 -6.48
C ASP A 759 62.36 -5.92 -5.80
N ASP A 760 62.31 -7.25 -5.82
CA ASP A 760 61.31 -8.06 -5.10
C ASP A 760 61.46 -7.96 -3.59
N LEU A 761 62.71 -7.98 -3.11
CA LEU A 761 63.00 -7.77 -1.70
C LEU A 761 62.49 -6.39 -1.22
N GLY A 762 62.60 -5.38 -2.07
CA GLY A 762 62.04 -4.05 -1.80
C GLY A 762 60.52 -4.09 -1.61
N ILE A 763 59.80 -4.87 -2.42
CA ILE A 763 58.34 -5.04 -2.35
C ILE A 763 57.96 -5.81 -1.07
N LEU A 764 58.67 -6.90 -0.75
CA LEU A 764 58.43 -7.69 0.46
C LEU A 764 58.66 -6.87 1.74
N LEU A 765 59.76 -6.12 1.80
CA LEU A 765 60.03 -5.23 2.94
C LEU A 765 59.02 -4.08 3.04
N GLY A 766 58.44 -3.65 1.93
CA GLY A 766 57.35 -2.67 1.89
C GLY A 766 56.03 -3.20 2.48
N ALA A 767 55.83 -4.51 2.44
CA ALA A 767 54.63 -5.20 2.95
C ALA A 767 54.80 -5.75 4.38
N TRP A 768 55.94 -5.50 5.04
CA TRP A 768 56.31 -6.13 6.31
C TRP A 768 55.28 -5.91 7.44
N GLY A 769 54.83 -6.99 8.07
CA GLY A 769 53.83 -6.98 9.13
C GLY A 769 52.53 -7.70 8.75
N GLN A 770 51.45 -7.39 9.47
CA GLN A 770 50.15 -8.02 9.27
C GLN A 770 49.53 -7.62 7.92
N CYS A 771 49.05 -8.59 7.16
CA CYS A 771 48.39 -8.36 5.88
C CYS A 771 47.08 -7.56 6.08
N ALA A 772 46.94 -6.45 5.33
CA ALA A 772 45.78 -5.56 5.41
C ALA A 772 44.58 -6.03 4.56
N SER A 773 44.80 -6.99 3.65
CA SER A 773 43.82 -7.59 2.75
C SER A 773 43.98 -9.11 2.70
N SER A 774 42.94 -9.82 2.26
CA SER A 774 42.98 -11.27 2.01
C SER A 774 43.88 -11.66 0.83
N THR A 775 44.38 -10.68 0.07
CA THR A 775 45.43 -10.86 -0.94
C THR A 775 46.70 -10.18 -0.43
N CYS A 776 47.72 -10.98 -0.13
CA CYS A 776 49.00 -10.51 0.42
C CYS A 776 50.14 -11.20 -0.32
N PRO A 777 50.55 -10.70 -1.51
CA PRO A 777 51.47 -11.42 -2.39
C PRO A 777 52.84 -11.72 -1.79
N ALA A 778 53.26 -10.97 -0.76
CA ALA A 778 54.53 -11.13 -0.06
C ALA A 778 54.45 -12.09 1.15
N ASP A 779 53.26 -12.62 1.47
CA ASP A 779 53.03 -13.66 2.49
C ASP A 779 53.02 -15.02 1.78
N PHE A 780 54.18 -15.67 1.73
CA PHE A 780 54.38 -16.88 0.94
C PHE A 780 53.99 -18.15 1.69
N ASN A 781 53.90 -18.09 3.01
CA ASN A 781 53.49 -19.23 3.84
C ASN A 781 51.99 -19.17 4.24
N GLU A 782 51.30 -18.11 3.81
CA GLU A 782 49.86 -17.84 4.01
C GLU A 782 49.45 -17.78 5.49
N ASP A 783 50.35 -17.36 6.38
CA ASP A 783 50.08 -17.26 7.81
C ASP A 783 49.42 -15.93 8.24
N GLY A 784 49.25 -15.01 7.28
CA GLY A 784 48.65 -13.69 7.46
C GLY A 784 49.64 -12.59 7.86
N PHE A 785 50.94 -12.88 7.92
CA PHE A 785 51.99 -11.95 8.33
C PHE A 785 53.23 -12.03 7.43
N VAL A 786 53.57 -10.96 6.73
CA VAL A 786 54.85 -10.83 6.03
C VAL A 786 55.97 -10.63 7.04
N ASN A 787 56.80 -11.65 7.24
CA ASN A 787 57.82 -11.65 8.28
C ASN A 787 59.13 -12.36 7.86
N GLY A 788 59.94 -12.74 8.85
CA GLY A 788 61.22 -13.39 8.61
C GLY A 788 61.11 -14.76 7.93
N ASP A 789 59.97 -15.42 8.06
CA ASP A 789 59.70 -16.71 7.43
C ASP A 789 59.49 -16.54 5.91
N ASP A 790 58.77 -15.51 5.47
CA ASP A 790 58.60 -15.17 4.05
C ASP A 790 59.89 -14.66 3.41
N LEU A 791 60.65 -13.85 4.15
CA LEU A 791 61.99 -13.46 3.71
C LEU A 791 62.90 -14.68 3.51
N GLY A 792 62.77 -15.69 4.38
CA GLY A 792 63.47 -16.95 4.25
C GLY A 792 63.11 -17.69 2.95
N VAL A 793 61.83 -17.70 2.58
CA VAL A 793 61.34 -18.28 1.32
C VAL A 793 61.90 -17.51 0.11
N MET A 794 61.86 -16.18 0.12
CA MET A 794 62.41 -15.35 -0.97
C MET A 794 63.90 -15.54 -1.17
N LEU A 795 64.69 -15.55 -0.10
CA LEU A 795 66.14 -15.75 -0.20
C LEU A 795 66.49 -17.16 -0.67
N GLY A 796 65.63 -18.14 -0.42
CA GLY A 796 65.76 -19.50 -0.95
C GLY A 796 65.53 -19.60 -2.46
N ALA A 797 64.79 -18.65 -3.04
CA ALA A 797 64.44 -18.58 -4.45
C ALA A 797 65.29 -17.56 -5.25
N TRP A 798 66.33 -16.98 -4.65
CA TRP A 798 67.10 -15.87 -5.23
C TRP A 798 67.74 -16.22 -6.59
N GLY A 799 67.48 -15.41 -7.62
CA GLY A 799 68.00 -15.58 -8.96
C GLY A 799 66.92 -15.74 -10.04
N GLN A 800 67.32 -16.23 -11.21
CA GLN A 800 66.41 -16.46 -12.32
C GLN A 800 65.46 -17.62 -12.01
N CYS A 801 64.18 -17.43 -12.29
CA CYS A 801 63.15 -18.43 -12.08
C CYS A 801 63.32 -19.63 -13.03
N ALA A 802 63.27 -20.85 -12.47
CA ALA A 802 63.36 -22.07 -13.26
C ALA A 802 61.99 -22.36 -13.87
N GLY A 803 61.87 -22.16 -15.19
CA GLY A 803 60.64 -22.43 -15.94
C GLY A 803 60.35 -23.90 -16.20
#